data_AF-A0A2S0NDL5-F1
#
_entry.id   AF-A0A2S0NDL5-F1
#
_cell.length_a   1.000
_cell.length_b   1.000
_cell.length_c   1.000
_cell.angle_alpha   90.00
_cell.angle_beta   90.00
_cell.angle_gamma   90.00
#
_symmetry.space_group_name_H-M   'P 1'
#
loop_
_entity.id
_entity.type
_entity.pdbx_description
1 polymer ?
#
loop_
_entity_poly.entity_id
_entity_poly.type
_entity_poly.pdbx_seq_one_letter_code
_entity_poly.pdbx_strand_id
1 'polypeptide(L)'
;MADPTPVDKQQEKAVPPPAPRTAVLVFHGIGDQRPMETMLGVANAVLGEPEDAGAIGRWIKPYVGKDGFFDLKSVSTKAIGGEGRRYDFFELYWADQMSGTRLVAVLLWLCDLAKRDRSALPRDATWLWYAVVGLMTGAMMATVHLAWVIGLTLTGTSTAALQQRAVEAAEPVAAAFLVLGAVASVVAGFCLAKGVPAALAVFAAFAVLAFVGYWNGIVLLTLVPVLAGLFIFLGTRAAIGGMLVVAGVALGIVLWGPFLSLTVGIRAASGSVVDVQTAFDLIFLTVMFKAAAPWLLGFLALFLALAAIFLVPYVGDCARYLRDAPDNIEARNRIRQLGLEVLTDLHQRRSGGRPRYDRIVVVSHSLGTVIAYDVLRAFFVKQMSSLQLTDMTAAALRPIDTMPDDALRKTTFRLAETDSGLTWEPESGPRAGTALTYQAVVRWAFEVFCREQRTGFANGLTASPWRISDFVTLGSPLTLAALLLTDDGDPKTLGKKVKLREFPVAPPAESPGEKGRVLFREGSADDRHVPDVPERLQHSAMFALTCWTNLYFSQRFVVKGDFIGGPINDKLSPGTVNVPLRTTLLGGYFNHTHYWKREPGRKAETEHIRALALAVLGEPAFRRVIAARASQAGVQQGEKK
;
A
#
# COMPACT_ATOMS: atom_id res chain seq x y z
N MET A 1 58.83 30.61 -55.32
CA MET A 1 57.66 29.69 -55.26
C MET A 1 58.12 28.47 -54.49
N ALA A 2 57.85 28.45 -53.19
CA ALA A 2 58.18 27.34 -52.30
C ALA A 2 56.88 26.58 -52.01
N ASP A 3 56.98 25.27 -52.09
CA ASP A 3 55.95 24.25 -51.92
C ASP A 3 55.26 24.37 -50.54
N PRO A 4 53.92 24.37 -50.43
CA PRO A 4 53.26 24.43 -49.13
C PRO A 4 53.35 23.07 -48.43
N THR A 5 54.04 23.05 -47.30
CA THR A 5 54.00 21.98 -46.29
C THR A 5 52.58 21.48 -46.02
N PRO A 6 52.35 20.15 -45.92
CA PRO A 6 51.04 19.61 -45.65
C PRO A 6 50.60 19.98 -44.22
N VAL A 7 49.44 20.63 -44.12
CA VAL A 7 48.75 20.94 -42.88
C VAL A 7 48.51 19.63 -42.12
N ASP A 8 49.08 19.55 -40.93
CA ASP A 8 48.89 18.50 -39.94
C ASP A 8 47.38 18.35 -39.67
N LYS A 9 46.79 17.30 -40.26
CA LYS A 9 45.42 16.88 -39.93
C LYS A 9 45.47 16.41 -38.48
N GLN A 10 45.20 17.31 -37.55
CA GLN A 10 44.87 16.96 -36.18
C GLN A 10 43.83 15.85 -36.24
N GLN A 11 44.26 14.64 -35.88
CA GLN A 11 43.38 13.53 -35.58
C GLN A 11 42.44 14.03 -34.49
N GLU A 12 41.23 14.36 -34.91
CA GLU A 12 40.09 14.53 -34.03
C GLU A 12 39.95 13.20 -33.28
N LYS A 13 40.56 13.11 -32.09
CA LYS A 13 40.43 11.95 -31.21
C LYS A 13 38.95 11.79 -30.94
N ALA A 14 38.32 10.84 -31.64
CA ALA A 14 36.94 10.48 -31.42
C ALA A 14 36.78 10.21 -29.92
N VAL A 15 36.11 11.14 -29.22
CA VAL A 15 35.83 11.00 -27.79
C VAL A 15 35.09 9.67 -27.63
N PRO A 16 35.60 8.73 -26.82
CA PRO A 16 34.95 7.44 -26.64
C PRO A 16 33.50 7.67 -26.21
N PRO A 17 32.55 6.85 -26.69
CA PRO A 17 31.15 7.03 -26.37
C PRO A 17 30.99 7.10 -24.84
N PRO A 18 30.22 8.07 -24.32
CA PRO A 18 30.05 8.20 -22.88
C PRO A 18 29.48 6.91 -22.31
N ALA A 19 30.02 6.47 -21.16
CA ALA A 19 29.57 5.26 -20.47
C ALA A 19 28.04 5.30 -20.25
N PRO A 20 27.35 4.15 -20.36
CA PRO A 20 25.89 4.11 -20.24
C PRO A 20 25.42 4.57 -18.86
N ARG A 21 24.21 5.11 -18.77
CA ARG A 21 23.69 5.70 -17.54
C ARG A 21 22.23 5.34 -17.29
N THR A 22 21.98 4.88 -16.08
CA THR A 22 20.64 4.56 -15.60
C THR A 22 20.13 5.68 -14.68
N ALA A 23 18.92 6.19 -14.94
CA ALA A 23 18.22 7.00 -13.96
C ALA A 23 17.38 6.07 -13.04
N VAL A 24 17.45 6.28 -11.74
CA VAL A 24 16.60 5.58 -10.75
C VAL A 24 15.64 6.61 -10.18
N LEU A 25 14.37 6.54 -10.56
CA LEU A 25 13.34 7.48 -10.09
C LEU A 25 12.57 6.85 -8.93
N VAL A 26 12.68 7.45 -7.75
CA VAL A 26 12.07 6.98 -6.51
C VAL A 26 10.76 7.72 -6.25
N PHE A 27 9.67 6.99 -6.04
CA PHE A 27 8.39 7.49 -5.57
C PHE A 27 8.22 7.10 -4.11
N HIS A 28 8.24 8.10 -3.22
CA HIS A 28 7.95 7.89 -1.81
C HIS A 28 6.45 7.68 -1.59
N GLY A 29 6.09 7.15 -0.42
CA GLY A 29 4.72 6.72 -0.11
C GLY A 29 4.00 7.51 0.98
N ILE A 30 4.60 8.57 1.52
CA ILE A 30 4.09 9.31 2.70
C ILE A 30 4.01 10.80 2.36
N GLY A 31 2.86 11.44 2.59
CA GLY A 31 2.60 12.84 2.25
C GLY A 31 3.27 13.87 3.16
N ASP A 32 3.90 13.45 4.26
CA ASP A 32 4.72 14.29 5.16
C ASP A 32 6.21 13.85 5.18
N GLN A 33 6.68 13.16 4.15
CA GLN A 33 8.08 12.71 4.04
C GLN A 33 9.04 13.90 3.90
N ARG A 34 10.21 13.87 4.54
CA ARG A 34 11.26 14.87 4.28
C ARG A 34 11.85 14.68 2.88
N PRO A 35 12.13 15.77 2.13
CA PRO A 35 12.79 15.66 0.83
C PRO A 35 14.08 14.83 0.90
N MET A 36 14.27 13.97 -0.10
CA MET A 36 15.36 13.02 -0.30
C MET A 36 15.45 11.86 0.68
N GLU A 37 14.64 11.79 1.74
CA GLU A 37 14.80 10.77 2.78
C GLU A 37 14.61 9.35 2.22
N THR A 38 13.57 9.13 1.41
CA THR A 38 13.33 7.83 0.78
C THR A 38 14.38 7.53 -0.28
N MET A 39 14.69 8.50 -1.14
CA MET A 39 15.71 8.32 -2.20
C MET A 39 17.11 8.03 -1.64
N LEU A 40 17.54 8.73 -0.58
CA LEU A 40 18.81 8.47 0.10
C LEU A 40 18.79 7.11 0.79
N GLY A 41 17.69 6.73 1.44
CA GLY A 41 17.54 5.40 2.03
C GLY A 41 17.71 4.28 1.00
N VAL A 42 17.04 4.39 -0.15
CA VAL A 42 17.18 3.45 -1.27
C VAL A 42 18.60 3.45 -1.82
N ALA A 43 19.19 4.63 -2.07
CA ALA A 43 20.55 4.75 -2.57
C ALA A 43 21.56 4.12 -1.58
N ASN A 44 21.40 4.31 -0.28
CA ASN A 44 22.28 3.74 0.74
C ASN A 44 22.12 2.22 0.86
N ALA A 45 20.89 1.70 0.78
CA ALA A 45 20.64 0.27 0.75
C ALA A 45 21.35 -0.39 -0.44
N VAL A 46 21.23 0.19 -1.64
CA VAL A 46 21.78 -0.37 -2.87
C VAL A 46 23.30 -0.17 -2.97
N LEU A 47 23.79 1.03 -2.67
CA LEU A 47 25.16 1.45 -2.94
C LEU A 47 26.13 1.24 -1.76
N GLY A 48 25.64 0.93 -0.56
CA GLY A 48 26.45 0.97 0.66
C GLY A 48 26.09 2.22 1.47
N GLU A 49 26.42 2.29 2.75
CA GLU A 49 26.52 3.59 3.44
C GLU A 49 27.85 4.25 3.05
N PRO A 50 27.96 5.58 2.94
CA PRO A 50 29.22 6.24 2.54
C PRO A 50 30.43 5.89 3.42
N GLU A 51 30.17 5.52 4.67
CA GLU A 51 31.17 5.16 5.67
C GLU A 51 31.61 3.67 5.58
N ASP A 52 30.87 2.83 4.84
CA ASP A 52 31.19 1.41 4.73
C ASP A 52 32.44 1.16 3.88
N ALA A 53 33.27 0.21 4.31
CA ALA A 53 34.28 -0.38 3.44
C ALA A 53 33.60 -1.06 2.23
N GLY A 54 34.00 -0.72 1.01
CA GLY A 54 33.35 -1.22 -0.22
C GLY A 54 32.12 -0.43 -0.69
N ALA A 55 31.80 0.70 -0.05
CA ALA A 55 30.74 1.58 -0.53
C ALA A 55 31.04 2.12 -1.93
N ILE A 56 30.01 2.23 -2.76
CA ILE A 56 30.16 2.81 -4.09
C ILE A 56 30.28 4.33 -3.94
N GLY A 57 31.40 4.87 -4.42
CA GLY A 57 31.62 6.32 -4.42
C GLY A 57 30.49 7.06 -5.13
N ARG A 58 29.92 8.06 -4.46
CA ARG A 58 28.80 8.87 -4.97
C ARG A 58 28.98 10.33 -4.57
N TRP A 59 28.23 11.22 -5.22
CA TRP A 59 28.17 12.62 -4.84
C TRP A 59 26.74 13.14 -5.06
N ILE A 60 26.34 14.12 -4.26
CA ILE A 60 25.02 14.75 -4.34
C ILE A 60 25.14 15.99 -5.23
N LYS A 61 24.24 16.14 -6.20
CA LYS A 61 24.16 17.30 -7.09
C LYS A 61 22.77 17.93 -7.02
N PRO A 62 22.63 19.26 -7.08
CA PRO A 62 21.32 19.85 -7.28
C PRO A 62 20.70 19.30 -8.58
N TYR A 63 19.43 18.93 -8.51
CA TYR A 63 18.67 18.59 -9.70
C TYR A 63 18.07 19.87 -10.24
N VAL A 64 18.69 20.42 -11.29
CA VAL A 64 18.09 21.52 -12.04
C VAL A 64 17.13 20.88 -13.05
N GLY A 65 15.83 20.92 -12.74
CA GLY A 65 14.76 20.68 -13.71
C GLY A 65 14.63 21.86 -14.68
N LYS A 66 13.82 21.73 -15.73
CA LYS A 66 13.61 22.81 -16.71
C LYS A 66 13.06 24.09 -16.08
N ASP A 67 12.32 23.97 -14.98
CA ASP A 67 11.64 25.09 -14.32
C ASP A 67 12.42 25.68 -13.13
N GLY A 68 13.65 25.20 -12.89
CA GLY A 68 14.52 25.77 -11.85
C GLY A 68 14.14 25.43 -10.41
N PHE A 69 13.33 24.40 -10.15
CA PHE A 69 13.11 23.90 -8.78
C PHE A 69 14.44 23.48 -8.13
N PHE A 70 14.83 24.13 -7.03
CA PHE A 70 16.13 23.94 -6.35
C PHE A 70 16.10 22.92 -5.20
N ASP A 71 14.91 22.48 -4.76
CA ASP A 71 14.76 21.68 -3.54
C ASP A 71 15.02 20.18 -3.72
N LEU A 72 15.15 19.73 -4.97
CA LEU A 72 15.47 18.34 -5.28
C LEU A 72 16.96 18.20 -5.57
N LYS A 73 17.62 17.26 -4.89
CA LYS A 73 18.97 16.83 -5.23
C LYS A 73 18.93 15.43 -5.83
N SER A 74 19.95 15.13 -6.62
CA SER A 74 20.19 13.83 -7.22
C SER A 74 21.46 13.21 -6.66
N VAL A 75 21.47 11.89 -6.50
CA VAL A 75 22.68 11.13 -6.12
C VAL A 75 23.25 10.51 -7.38
N SER A 76 24.47 10.87 -7.74
CA SER A 76 25.17 10.27 -8.87
C SER A 76 26.29 9.38 -8.39
N THR A 77 26.44 8.21 -9.00
CA THR A 77 27.50 7.26 -8.65
C THR A 77 28.73 7.40 -9.55
N LYS A 78 29.88 6.91 -9.04
CA LYS A 78 30.98 6.45 -9.90
C LYS A 78 30.50 5.32 -10.82
N ALA A 79 31.29 5.02 -11.83
CA ALA A 79 31.05 3.90 -12.75
C ALA A 79 30.99 2.56 -11.98
N ILE A 80 29.93 1.78 -12.19
CA ILE A 80 29.66 0.48 -11.59
C ILE A 80 29.69 -0.58 -12.70
N GLY A 81 30.33 -1.72 -12.43
CA GLY A 81 30.33 -2.86 -13.34
C GLY A 81 31.30 -2.74 -14.52
N GLY A 82 31.36 -3.80 -15.35
CA GLY A 82 32.29 -3.90 -16.48
C GLY A 82 32.02 -2.92 -17.63
N GLU A 83 30.77 -2.51 -17.82
CA GLU A 83 30.39 -1.46 -18.79
C GLU A 83 30.70 -0.04 -18.28
N GLY A 84 31.14 0.10 -17.02
CA GLY A 84 31.34 1.40 -16.39
C GLY A 84 30.06 2.22 -16.22
N ARG A 85 28.91 1.56 -16.06
CA ARG A 85 27.58 2.17 -16.01
C ARG A 85 27.42 3.07 -14.77
N ARG A 86 26.88 4.27 -14.94
CA ARG A 86 26.59 5.18 -13.81
C ARG A 86 25.11 5.18 -13.47
N TYR A 87 24.79 5.40 -12.21
CA TYR A 87 23.42 5.50 -11.72
C TYR A 87 23.20 6.89 -11.15
N ASP A 88 22.13 7.55 -11.60
CA ASP A 88 21.68 8.83 -11.06
C ASP A 88 20.31 8.60 -10.39
N PHE A 89 20.21 8.81 -9.08
CA PHE A 89 18.98 8.65 -8.30
C PHE A 89 18.24 9.99 -8.19
N PHE A 90 16.93 9.94 -8.41
CA PHE A 90 15.99 11.05 -8.34
C PHE A 90 14.83 10.69 -7.44
N GLU A 91 14.16 11.69 -6.91
CA GLU A 91 12.92 11.52 -6.17
C GLU A 91 11.81 12.32 -6.86
N LEU A 92 10.65 11.70 -7.08
CA LEU A 92 9.44 12.45 -7.33
C LEU A 92 8.83 12.84 -5.99
N TYR A 93 9.10 14.07 -5.57
CA TYR A 93 8.57 14.61 -4.34
C TYR A 93 7.18 15.21 -4.57
N TRP A 94 6.15 14.61 -3.98
CA TRP A 94 4.75 15.04 -4.12
C TRP A 94 4.06 15.38 -2.78
N ALA A 95 4.78 15.24 -1.67
CA ALA A 95 4.24 15.35 -0.31
C ALA A 95 3.53 16.69 -0.06
N ASP A 96 4.09 17.79 -0.58
CA ASP A 96 3.52 19.12 -0.51
C ASP A 96 2.10 19.21 -1.11
N GLN A 97 1.82 18.44 -2.16
CA GLN A 97 0.51 18.42 -2.83
C GLN A 97 -0.58 17.69 -2.04
N MET A 98 -0.20 16.90 -1.02
CA MET A 98 -1.11 16.15 -0.17
C MET A 98 -1.06 16.56 1.30
N SER A 99 -0.30 17.60 1.62
CA SER A 99 -0.19 18.14 2.98
C SER A 99 -1.55 18.50 3.60
N GLY A 100 -1.60 18.43 4.93
CA GLY A 100 -2.78 18.84 5.71
C GLY A 100 -3.88 17.78 5.86
N THR A 101 -3.53 16.50 5.71
CA THR A 101 -4.47 15.38 5.89
C THR A 101 -5.09 15.41 7.30
N ARG A 102 -6.37 15.78 7.36
CA ARG A 102 -7.09 15.93 8.64
C ARG A 102 -7.47 14.56 9.18
N LEU A 103 -7.36 14.36 10.50
CA LEU A 103 -7.84 13.17 11.21
C LEU A 103 -9.28 12.79 10.81
N VAL A 104 -10.12 13.78 10.50
CA VAL A 104 -11.49 13.61 10.00
C VAL A 104 -11.55 12.79 8.71
N ALA A 105 -10.65 13.02 7.75
CA ALA A 105 -10.63 12.28 6.47
C ALA A 105 -10.31 10.80 6.68
N VAL A 106 -9.40 10.50 7.60
CA VAL A 106 -9.05 9.13 8.01
C VAL A 106 -10.25 8.46 8.68
N LEU A 107 -10.91 9.15 9.62
CA LEU A 107 -12.09 8.63 10.30
C LEU A 107 -13.24 8.36 9.33
N LEU A 108 -13.49 9.27 8.37
CA LEU A 108 -14.49 9.05 7.33
C LEU A 108 -14.17 7.83 6.47
N TRP A 109 -12.90 7.64 6.09
CA TRP A 109 -12.49 6.45 5.34
C TRP A 109 -12.65 5.15 6.15
N LEU A 110 -12.27 5.15 7.44
CA LEU A 110 -12.50 4.01 8.33
C LEU A 110 -13.99 3.71 8.47
N CYS A 111 -14.84 4.73 8.52
CA CYS A 111 -16.30 4.58 8.53
C CYS A 111 -16.81 3.99 7.22
N ASP A 112 -16.31 4.46 6.07
CA ASP A 112 -16.67 3.91 4.76
C ASP A 112 -16.26 2.43 4.66
N LEU A 113 -15.08 2.07 5.17
CA LEU A 113 -14.62 0.68 5.24
C LEU A 113 -15.47 -0.18 6.20
N ALA A 114 -15.83 0.36 7.37
CA ALA A 114 -16.70 -0.33 8.34
C ALA A 114 -18.11 -0.56 7.77
N LYS A 115 -18.60 0.33 6.91
CA LYS A 115 -19.91 0.24 6.23
C LYS A 115 -19.93 -0.73 5.04
N ARG A 116 -18.78 -1.09 4.46
CA ARG A 116 -18.72 -2.05 3.33
C ARG A 116 -19.20 -3.43 3.77
N ASP A 117 -19.90 -4.14 2.88
CA ASP A 117 -20.36 -5.50 3.18
C ASP A 117 -19.15 -6.44 3.33
N ARG A 118 -19.13 -7.22 4.41
CA ARG A 118 -18.04 -8.17 4.71
C ARG A 118 -17.80 -9.14 3.55
N SER A 119 -18.88 -9.52 2.87
CA SER A 119 -18.86 -10.44 1.73
C SER A 119 -18.11 -9.90 0.51
N ALA A 120 -17.95 -8.58 0.42
CA ALA A 120 -17.25 -7.88 -0.66
C ALA A 120 -15.73 -7.79 -0.42
N LEU A 121 -15.25 -8.08 0.79
CA LEU A 121 -13.83 -8.05 1.10
C LEU A 121 -13.15 -9.38 0.77
N PRO A 122 -11.92 -9.37 0.23
CA PRO A 122 -11.11 -10.58 0.13
C PRO A 122 -11.01 -11.28 1.49
N ARG A 123 -11.06 -12.62 1.49
CA ARG A 123 -10.97 -13.42 2.74
C ARG A 123 -9.72 -13.05 3.56
N ASP A 124 -8.63 -12.74 2.87
CA ASP A 124 -7.34 -12.39 3.46
C ASP A 124 -7.33 -10.99 4.10
N ALA A 125 -8.29 -10.13 3.76
CA ALA A 125 -8.44 -8.77 4.30
C ALA A 125 -9.61 -8.64 5.28
N THR A 126 -10.37 -9.72 5.53
CA THR A 126 -11.53 -9.68 6.44
C THR A 126 -11.12 -9.35 7.88
N TRP A 127 -9.91 -9.75 8.30
CA TRP A 127 -9.38 -9.40 9.62
C TRP A 127 -9.22 -7.89 9.80
N LEU A 128 -8.87 -7.16 8.73
CA LEU A 128 -8.71 -5.71 8.76
C LEU A 128 -10.05 -5.04 9.08
N TRP A 129 -11.15 -5.56 8.50
CA TRP A 129 -12.49 -5.08 8.81
C TRP A 129 -12.82 -5.29 10.29
N TYR A 130 -12.57 -6.49 10.85
CA TYR A 130 -12.80 -6.74 12.27
C TYR A 130 -11.92 -5.85 13.16
N ALA A 131 -10.66 -5.63 12.78
CA ALA A 131 -9.75 -4.75 13.49
C ALA A 131 -10.28 -3.30 13.48
N VAL A 132 -10.70 -2.78 12.32
CA VAL A 132 -11.25 -1.43 12.18
C VAL A 132 -12.55 -1.27 12.96
N VAL A 133 -13.48 -2.22 12.85
CA VAL A 133 -14.75 -2.20 13.59
C VAL A 133 -14.51 -2.28 15.10
N GLY A 134 -13.63 -3.16 15.55
CA GLY A 134 -13.25 -3.27 16.96
C GLY A 134 -12.59 -2.00 17.48
N LEU A 135 -11.66 -1.43 16.71
CA LEU A 135 -10.97 -0.18 17.01
C LEU A 135 -11.95 1.00 17.14
N MET A 136 -12.86 1.16 16.17
CA MET A 136 -13.88 2.22 16.17
C MET A 136 -14.87 2.06 17.32
N THR A 137 -15.30 0.82 17.59
CA THR A 137 -16.19 0.52 18.72
C THR A 137 -15.52 0.85 20.05
N GLY A 138 -14.26 0.41 20.23
CA GLY A 138 -13.48 0.73 21.43
C GLY A 138 -13.26 2.23 21.61
N ALA A 139 -12.95 2.95 20.52
CA ALA A 139 -12.74 4.40 20.57
C ALA A 139 -14.04 5.13 20.94
N MET A 140 -15.17 4.70 20.39
CA MET A 140 -16.49 5.25 20.72
C MET A 140 -16.86 4.98 22.17
N MET A 141 -16.66 3.75 22.67
CA MET A 141 -16.88 3.42 24.08
C MET A 141 -16.01 4.28 25.00
N ALA A 142 -14.73 4.46 24.69
CA ALA A 142 -13.84 5.30 25.47
C ALA A 142 -14.25 6.78 25.43
N THR A 143 -14.74 7.27 24.29
CA THR A 143 -15.23 8.65 24.14
C THR A 143 -16.50 8.90 24.93
N VAL A 144 -17.48 7.98 24.86
CA VAL A 144 -18.71 8.06 25.67
C VAL A 144 -18.36 8.02 27.16
N HIS A 145 -17.44 7.14 27.54
CA HIS A 145 -16.97 7.07 28.92
C HIS A 145 -16.26 8.36 29.37
N LEU A 146 -15.40 8.95 28.53
CA LEU A 146 -14.73 10.21 28.84
C LEU A 146 -15.75 11.36 28.99
N ALA A 147 -16.71 11.47 28.08
CA ALA A 147 -17.79 12.46 28.17
C ALA A 147 -18.62 12.31 29.45
N TRP A 148 -18.91 11.07 29.84
CA TRP A 148 -19.60 10.78 31.09
C TRP A 148 -18.78 11.22 32.31
N VAL A 149 -17.49 10.85 32.38
CA VAL A 149 -16.59 11.26 33.46
C VAL A 149 -16.53 12.78 33.57
N ILE A 150 -16.35 13.48 32.44
CA ILE A 150 -16.34 14.94 32.38
C ILE A 150 -17.67 15.49 32.91
N GLY A 151 -18.80 14.94 32.47
CA GLY A 151 -20.14 15.33 32.94
C GLY A 151 -20.30 15.18 34.46
N LEU A 152 -19.84 14.09 35.05
CA LEU A 152 -19.88 13.88 36.51
C LEU A 152 -19.02 14.91 37.25
N THR A 153 -17.80 15.15 36.76
CA THR A 153 -16.91 16.16 37.36
C THR A 153 -17.47 17.57 37.25
N LEU A 154 -18.05 17.95 36.11
CA LEU A 154 -18.62 19.29 35.90
C LEU A 154 -19.88 19.53 36.72
N THR A 155 -20.70 18.50 36.92
CA THR A 155 -21.95 18.60 37.69
C THR A 155 -21.73 18.40 39.20
N GLY A 156 -20.52 18.01 39.63
CA GLY A 156 -20.23 17.67 41.02
C GLY A 156 -21.06 16.50 41.55
N THR A 157 -21.69 15.72 40.67
CA THR A 157 -22.56 14.60 41.07
C THR A 157 -21.70 13.42 41.49
N SER A 158 -21.87 13.01 42.75
CA SER A 158 -21.23 11.80 43.25
C SER A 158 -21.88 10.56 42.65
N THR A 159 -21.11 9.48 42.52
CA THR A 159 -21.61 8.17 42.08
C THR A 159 -22.78 7.68 42.93
N ALA A 160 -22.77 7.99 44.23
CA ALA A 160 -23.87 7.69 45.16
C ALA A 160 -25.16 8.47 44.84
N ALA A 161 -25.04 9.75 44.48
CA ALA A 161 -26.20 10.58 44.13
C ALA A 161 -26.84 10.16 42.79
N LEU A 162 -26.05 9.69 41.83
CA LEU A 162 -26.56 9.09 40.59
C LEU A 162 -27.29 7.78 40.84
N GLN A 163 -26.76 6.94 41.71
CA GLN A 163 -27.34 5.64 42.02
C GLN A 163 -28.71 5.78 42.66
N GLN A 164 -28.86 6.71 43.60
CA GLN A 164 -30.16 7.03 44.19
C GLN A 164 -31.19 7.49 43.14
N ARG A 165 -30.80 8.40 42.24
CA ARG A 165 -31.66 8.87 41.13
C ARG A 165 -31.98 7.78 40.10
N ALA A 166 -31.05 6.86 39.85
CA ALA A 166 -31.23 5.79 38.89
C ALA A 166 -32.17 4.69 39.42
N VAL A 167 -32.12 4.40 40.72
CA VAL A 167 -33.07 3.48 41.38
C VAL A 167 -34.50 4.05 41.32
N GLU A 168 -34.66 5.34 41.60
CA GLU A 168 -35.95 6.03 41.47
C GLU A 168 -36.50 6.04 40.03
N ALA A 169 -35.62 5.99 39.02
CA ALA A 169 -35.99 5.98 37.60
C ALA A 169 -36.07 4.57 36.98
N ALA A 170 -35.63 3.51 37.67
CA ALA A 170 -35.45 2.19 37.06
C ALA A 170 -36.77 1.54 36.61
N GLU A 171 -37.82 1.59 37.44
CA GLU A 171 -39.14 1.03 37.09
C GLU A 171 -39.80 1.71 35.87
N PRO A 172 -39.96 3.06 35.83
CA PRO A 172 -40.59 3.71 34.68
C PRO A 172 -39.78 3.57 33.40
N VAL A 173 -38.45 3.50 33.50
CA VAL A 173 -37.57 3.32 32.35
C VAL A 173 -37.61 1.87 31.84
N ALA A 174 -37.59 0.86 32.71
CA ALA A 174 -37.75 -0.54 32.31
C ALA A 174 -39.11 -0.78 31.61
N ALA A 175 -40.18 -0.17 32.13
CA ALA A 175 -41.49 -0.18 31.50
C ALA A 175 -41.48 0.48 30.11
N ALA A 176 -40.82 1.64 29.96
CA ALA A 176 -40.70 2.33 28.67
C ALA A 176 -39.92 1.49 27.63
N PHE A 177 -38.87 0.78 28.04
CA PHE A 177 -38.11 -0.10 27.14
C PHE A 177 -38.86 -1.37 26.73
N LEU A 178 -39.69 -1.94 27.61
CA LEU A 178 -40.60 -3.03 27.24
C LEU A 178 -41.63 -2.58 26.20
N VAL A 179 -42.19 -1.37 26.38
CA VAL A 179 -43.13 -0.77 25.42
C VAL A 179 -42.45 -0.48 24.09
N LEU A 180 -41.26 0.15 24.10
CA LEU A 180 -40.47 0.40 22.89
C LEU A 180 -40.06 -0.90 22.18
N GLY A 181 -39.67 -1.93 22.94
CA GLY A 181 -39.35 -3.25 22.42
C GLY A 181 -40.56 -3.94 21.79
N ALA A 182 -41.74 -3.82 22.40
CA ALA A 182 -42.99 -4.31 21.84
C ALA A 182 -43.36 -3.56 20.53
N VAL A 183 -43.26 -2.24 20.52
CA VAL A 183 -43.48 -1.42 19.31
C VAL A 183 -42.48 -1.75 18.21
N ALA A 184 -41.19 -1.85 18.53
CA ALA A 184 -40.15 -2.24 17.59
C ALA A 184 -40.37 -3.66 17.04
N SER A 185 -40.94 -4.57 17.83
CA SER A 185 -41.28 -5.93 17.40
C SER A 185 -42.51 -5.99 16.49
N VAL A 186 -43.49 -5.11 16.72
CA VAL A 186 -44.62 -4.94 15.80
C VAL A 186 -44.12 -4.38 14.47
N VAL A 187 -43.28 -3.33 14.48
CA VAL A 187 -42.67 -2.76 13.28
C VAL A 187 -41.79 -3.78 12.56
N ALA A 188 -40.98 -4.56 13.29
CA ALA A 188 -40.17 -5.64 12.72
C ALA A 188 -41.03 -6.83 12.24
N GLY A 189 -42.19 -7.05 12.84
CA GLY A 189 -43.25 -7.98 12.40
C GLY A 189 -43.81 -7.62 11.02
N PHE A 190 -43.98 -6.33 10.74
CA PHE A 190 -44.30 -5.86 9.39
C PHE A 190 -43.14 -6.08 8.40
N CYS A 191 -41.88 -6.06 8.86
CA CYS A 191 -40.71 -6.40 8.05
C CYS A 191 -40.49 -7.93 7.87
N LEU A 192 -41.01 -8.76 8.78
CA LEU A 192 -40.91 -10.23 8.77
C LEU A 192 -41.62 -10.88 7.56
N ALA A 193 -42.51 -10.16 6.88
CA ALA A 193 -43.04 -10.56 5.57
C ALA A 193 -41.95 -10.78 4.49
N LYS A 194 -40.68 -10.40 4.76
CA LYS A 194 -39.51 -10.64 3.91
C LYS A 194 -38.47 -11.63 4.47
N GLY A 195 -38.79 -12.41 5.52
CA GLY A 195 -38.05 -13.62 5.89
C GLY A 195 -36.64 -13.45 6.47
N VAL A 196 -36.43 -12.56 7.46
CA VAL A 196 -35.11 -12.39 8.10
C VAL A 196 -35.16 -12.59 9.63
N PRO A 197 -34.27 -13.42 10.23
CA PRO A 197 -34.17 -13.64 11.69
C PRO A 197 -33.80 -12.41 12.55
N ALA A 198 -33.71 -11.23 11.96
CA ALA A 198 -33.30 -9.99 12.62
C ALA A 198 -34.34 -9.47 13.64
N ALA A 199 -35.64 -9.71 13.42
CA ALA A 199 -36.71 -9.26 14.31
C ALA A 199 -36.63 -9.91 15.70
N LEU A 200 -36.37 -11.23 15.74
CA LEU A 200 -36.15 -11.99 16.97
C LEU A 200 -34.89 -11.53 17.71
N ALA A 201 -33.81 -11.22 16.97
CA ALA A 201 -32.58 -10.70 17.56
C ALA A 201 -32.76 -9.30 18.16
N VAL A 202 -33.52 -8.43 17.49
CA VAL A 202 -33.85 -7.08 18.01
C VAL A 202 -34.71 -7.19 19.26
N PHE A 203 -35.77 -8.00 19.25
CA PHE A 203 -36.61 -8.20 20.44
C PHE A 203 -35.82 -8.81 21.61
N ALA A 204 -34.99 -9.83 21.35
CA ALA A 204 -34.14 -10.43 22.36
C ALA A 204 -33.16 -9.40 22.96
N ALA A 205 -32.56 -8.52 22.14
CA ALA A 205 -31.69 -7.45 22.61
C ALA A 205 -32.45 -6.44 23.49
N PHE A 206 -33.65 -6.02 23.09
CA PHE A 206 -34.49 -5.12 23.89
C PHE A 206 -35.00 -5.76 25.18
N ALA A 207 -35.35 -7.05 25.16
CA ALA A 207 -35.75 -7.80 26.35
C ALA A 207 -34.59 -7.98 27.33
N VAL A 208 -33.38 -8.26 26.84
CA VAL A 208 -32.17 -8.29 27.66
C VAL A 208 -31.86 -6.90 28.23
N LEU A 209 -31.99 -5.83 27.44
CA LEU A 209 -31.81 -4.46 27.94
C LEU A 209 -32.86 -4.07 28.98
N ALA A 210 -34.13 -4.43 28.78
CA ALA A 210 -35.20 -4.19 29.75
C ALA A 210 -34.98 -4.98 31.05
N PHE A 211 -34.55 -6.25 30.95
CA PHE A 211 -34.19 -7.06 32.11
C PHE A 211 -32.99 -6.48 32.86
N VAL A 212 -31.95 -6.07 32.14
CA VAL A 212 -30.77 -5.40 32.72
C VAL A 212 -31.13 -4.04 33.33
N GLY A 213 -32.03 -3.27 32.71
CA GLY A 213 -32.51 -1.99 33.22
C GLY A 213 -33.39 -2.10 34.46
N TYR A 214 -34.21 -3.15 34.53
CA TYR A 214 -35.02 -3.48 35.71
C TYR A 214 -34.12 -3.83 36.91
N TRP A 215 -33.01 -4.50 36.66
CA TRP A 215 -32.03 -4.83 37.70
C TRP A 215 -31.02 -3.69 37.96
N ASN A 216 -30.77 -2.79 37.01
CA ASN A 216 -29.76 -1.73 37.16
C ASN A 216 -30.00 -0.52 36.23
N GLY A 217 -30.65 0.53 36.74
CA GLY A 217 -30.97 1.74 35.95
C GLY A 217 -29.75 2.48 35.39
N ILE A 218 -28.58 2.37 36.03
CA ILE A 218 -27.32 3.03 35.58
C ILE A 218 -26.74 2.32 34.36
N VAL A 219 -26.88 1.00 34.27
CA VAL A 219 -26.44 0.24 33.10
C VAL A 219 -27.21 0.70 31.86
N LEU A 220 -28.50 0.99 32.01
CA LEU A 220 -29.31 1.45 30.89
C LEU A 220 -28.91 2.85 30.39
N LEU A 221 -28.60 3.78 31.30
CA LEU A 221 -28.11 5.13 30.96
C LEU A 221 -26.77 5.14 30.23
N THR A 222 -25.96 4.10 30.41
CA THR A 222 -24.61 3.99 29.81
C THR A 222 -24.58 3.10 28.57
N LEU A 223 -25.29 1.97 28.54
CA LEU A 223 -25.33 1.05 27.39
C LEU A 223 -26.18 1.58 26.23
N VAL A 224 -27.29 2.26 26.52
CA VAL A 224 -28.24 2.70 25.47
C VAL A 224 -27.63 3.73 24.52
N PRO A 225 -26.91 4.79 24.99
CA PRO A 225 -26.24 5.72 24.07
C PRO A 225 -25.13 5.05 23.26
N VAL A 226 -24.40 4.08 23.86
CA VAL A 226 -23.35 3.31 23.18
C VAL A 226 -23.95 2.44 22.08
N LEU A 227 -25.05 1.75 22.37
CA LEU A 227 -25.76 0.89 21.42
C LEU A 227 -26.48 1.70 20.32
N ALA A 228 -27.07 2.86 20.66
CA ALA A 228 -27.64 3.79 19.70
C ALA A 228 -26.56 4.39 18.78
N GLY A 229 -25.40 4.76 19.33
CA GLY A 229 -24.24 5.20 18.56
C GLY A 229 -23.71 4.10 17.62
N LEU A 230 -23.57 2.87 18.11
CA LEU A 230 -23.19 1.69 17.32
C LEU A 230 -24.15 1.44 16.15
N PHE A 231 -25.45 1.58 16.40
CA PHE A 231 -26.50 1.40 15.39
C PHE A 231 -26.48 2.50 14.32
N ILE A 232 -26.28 3.75 14.72
CA ILE A 232 -26.25 4.92 13.82
C ILE A 232 -24.97 4.94 12.96
N PHE A 233 -23.81 4.53 13.52
CA PHE A 233 -22.52 4.70 12.85
C PHE A 233 -22.05 3.51 12.00
N LEU A 234 -22.28 2.26 12.44
CA LEU A 234 -21.69 1.06 11.82
C LEU A 234 -22.65 0.22 10.98
N GLY A 235 -23.93 0.57 10.93
CA GLY A 235 -24.95 -0.15 10.15
C GLY A 235 -25.41 -1.46 10.79
N THR A 236 -26.48 -2.04 10.23
CA THR A 236 -27.33 -3.05 10.90
C THR A 236 -26.61 -4.34 11.29
N ARG A 237 -25.60 -4.78 10.51
CA ARG A 237 -24.91 -6.06 10.73
C ARG A 237 -23.76 -5.96 11.76
N ALA A 238 -23.03 -4.85 11.78
CA ALA A 238 -22.01 -4.59 12.78
C ALA A 238 -22.63 -4.26 14.14
N ALA A 239 -23.80 -3.60 14.15
CA ALA A 239 -24.59 -3.38 15.36
C ALA A 239 -25.03 -4.70 16.01
N ILE A 240 -25.41 -5.72 15.22
CA ILE A 240 -25.75 -7.07 15.74
C ILE A 240 -24.51 -7.74 16.34
N GLY A 241 -23.34 -7.68 15.67
CA GLY A 241 -22.10 -8.24 16.20
C GLY A 241 -21.66 -7.56 17.51
N GLY A 242 -21.73 -6.21 17.55
CA GLY A 242 -21.47 -5.43 18.77
C GLY A 242 -22.48 -5.73 19.88
N MET A 243 -23.77 -5.85 19.56
CA MET A 243 -24.80 -6.25 20.51
C MET A 243 -24.54 -7.64 21.10
N LEU A 244 -24.13 -8.61 20.29
CA LEU A 244 -23.84 -9.97 20.78
C LEU A 244 -22.62 -9.99 21.71
N VAL A 245 -21.59 -9.20 21.43
CA VAL A 245 -20.42 -9.06 22.31
C VAL A 245 -20.80 -8.37 23.62
N VAL A 246 -21.53 -7.26 23.53
CA VAL A 246 -22.02 -6.51 24.70
C VAL A 246 -22.98 -7.36 25.54
N ALA A 247 -23.89 -8.10 24.90
CA ALA A 247 -24.80 -9.02 25.56
C ALA A 247 -24.06 -10.20 26.20
N GLY A 248 -23.02 -10.75 25.55
CA GLY A 248 -22.18 -11.80 26.12
C GLY A 248 -21.39 -11.32 27.35
N VAL A 249 -20.84 -10.10 27.30
CA VAL A 249 -20.15 -9.47 28.44
C VAL A 249 -21.14 -9.18 29.58
N ALA A 250 -22.30 -8.58 29.27
CA ALA A 250 -23.34 -8.32 30.25
C ALA A 250 -23.86 -9.61 30.90
N LEU A 251 -24.09 -10.66 30.10
CA LEU A 251 -24.53 -11.97 30.60
C LEU A 251 -23.46 -12.62 31.49
N GLY A 252 -22.17 -12.54 31.11
CA GLY A 252 -21.07 -13.01 31.95
C GLY A 252 -21.01 -12.29 33.30
N ILE A 253 -21.22 -10.97 33.31
CA ILE A 253 -21.23 -10.15 34.53
C ILE A 253 -22.45 -10.46 35.41
N VAL A 254 -23.64 -10.58 34.83
CA VAL A 254 -24.88 -10.91 35.55
C VAL A 254 -24.83 -12.32 36.15
N LEU A 255 -24.21 -13.28 35.46
CA LEU A 255 -24.10 -14.67 35.93
C LEU A 255 -23.02 -14.86 37.01
N TRP A 256 -21.92 -14.11 36.97
CA TRP A 256 -20.81 -14.25 37.95
C TRP A 256 -20.92 -13.32 39.15
N GLY A 257 -21.62 -12.19 39.03
CA GLY A 257 -21.77 -11.23 40.11
C GLY A 257 -22.45 -11.75 41.39
N PRO A 258 -23.44 -12.67 41.33
CA PRO A 258 -23.98 -13.33 42.52
C PRO A 258 -22.96 -14.21 43.26
N PHE A 259 -22.00 -14.79 42.54
CA PHE A 259 -20.96 -15.64 43.11
C PHE A 259 -19.86 -14.82 43.81
N LEU A 260 -19.54 -13.63 43.27
CA LEU A 260 -18.61 -12.67 43.90
C LEU A 260 -19.21 -11.97 45.13
N SER A 261 -20.51 -11.67 45.14
CA SER A 261 -21.17 -11.02 46.29
C SER A 261 -21.28 -11.96 47.50
N LEU A 262 -21.54 -13.26 47.26
CA LEU A 262 -21.55 -14.28 48.29
C LEU A 262 -20.17 -14.52 48.92
N THR A 263 -19.09 -14.34 48.15
CA THR A 263 -17.71 -14.57 48.63
C THR A 263 -17.08 -13.36 49.31
N VAL A 264 -17.50 -12.13 48.96
CA VAL A 264 -16.96 -10.88 49.55
C VAL A 264 -17.79 -10.35 50.73
N GLY A 265 -18.98 -10.93 50.99
CA GLY A 265 -19.73 -10.86 52.25
C GLY A 265 -19.41 -9.68 53.17
N ILE A 266 -19.86 -8.48 52.79
CA ILE A 266 -19.76 -7.29 53.64
C ILE A 266 -20.67 -7.51 54.86
N ARG A 267 -20.09 -7.94 55.98
CA ARG A 267 -20.71 -7.74 57.30
C ARG A 267 -20.71 -6.23 57.59
N ALA A 268 -21.82 -5.56 57.30
CA ALA A 268 -22.04 -4.20 57.77
C ALA A 268 -22.24 -4.23 59.30
N ALA A 269 -21.47 -3.40 60.02
CA ALA A 269 -21.48 -3.29 61.48
C ALA A 269 -22.75 -2.65 62.07
N SER A 270 -23.79 -2.41 61.27
CA SER A 270 -25.00 -1.67 61.68
C SER A 270 -26.28 -2.51 61.77
N GLY A 271 -26.21 -3.83 61.58
CA GLY A 271 -27.38 -4.71 61.77
C GLY A 271 -28.48 -4.60 60.69
N SER A 272 -28.39 -3.65 59.77
CA SER A 272 -29.20 -3.66 58.54
C SER A 272 -28.51 -4.50 57.48
N VAL A 273 -29.26 -5.43 56.89
CA VAL A 273 -28.85 -6.14 55.67
C VAL A 273 -28.61 -5.06 54.61
N VAL A 274 -27.34 -4.85 54.22
CA VAL A 274 -27.06 -4.07 53.01
C VAL A 274 -27.78 -4.83 51.90
N ASP A 275 -28.80 -4.22 51.32
CA ASP A 275 -29.52 -4.79 50.21
C ASP A 275 -28.50 -5.28 49.17
N VAL A 276 -28.59 -6.55 48.80
CA VAL A 276 -27.64 -7.22 47.91
C VAL A 276 -27.51 -6.43 46.61
N GLN A 277 -28.59 -5.77 46.20
CA GLN A 277 -28.62 -4.86 45.04
C GLN A 277 -27.73 -3.64 45.22
N THR A 278 -27.77 -2.98 46.38
CA THR A 278 -27.00 -1.76 46.65
C THR A 278 -25.49 -2.07 46.73
N ALA A 279 -25.13 -3.22 47.31
CA ALA A 279 -23.74 -3.70 47.32
C ALA A 279 -23.26 -4.06 45.91
N PHE A 280 -24.10 -4.68 45.10
CA PHE A 280 -23.81 -5.01 43.71
C PHE A 280 -23.59 -3.77 42.85
N ASP A 281 -24.47 -2.77 42.95
CA ASP A 281 -24.40 -1.52 42.22
C ASP A 281 -23.14 -0.71 42.57
N LEU A 282 -22.79 -0.67 43.86
CA LEU A 282 -21.58 0.00 44.32
C LEU A 282 -20.33 -0.73 43.83
N ILE A 283 -20.33 -2.06 43.85
CA ILE A 283 -19.22 -2.88 43.31
C ILE A 283 -19.15 -2.73 41.79
N PHE A 284 -20.25 -2.74 41.06
CA PHE A 284 -20.29 -2.55 39.62
C PHE A 284 -19.77 -1.15 39.23
N LEU A 285 -20.27 -0.09 39.88
CA LEU A 285 -19.87 1.29 39.65
C LEU A 285 -18.45 1.60 40.16
N THR A 286 -17.91 0.81 41.09
CA THR A 286 -16.54 1.00 41.58
C THR A 286 -15.54 0.16 40.79
N VAL A 287 -15.86 -1.10 40.51
CA VAL A 287 -14.99 -2.05 39.78
C VAL A 287 -15.02 -1.77 38.29
N MET A 288 -16.19 -1.62 37.65
CA MET A 288 -16.23 -1.37 36.20
C MET A 288 -15.70 0.02 35.85
N PHE A 289 -16.05 1.06 36.63
CA PHE A 289 -15.61 2.42 36.30
C PHE A 289 -14.18 2.71 36.76
N LYS A 290 -13.76 2.39 38.00
CA LYS A 290 -12.36 2.68 38.40
C LYS A 290 -11.37 1.70 37.79
N ALA A 291 -11.74 0.42 37.59
CA ALA A 291 -10.83 -0.54 36.99
C ALA A 291 -10.81 -0.44 35.46
N ALA A 292 -11.93 -0.18 34.76
CA ALA A 292 -11.93 -0.07 33.30
C ALA A 292 -11.55 1.33 32.78
N ALA A 293 -11.75 2.42 33.54
CA ALA A 293 -11.33 3.76 33.13
C ALA A 293 -9.85 3.85 32.70
N PRO A 294 -8.85 3.34 33.46
CA PRO A 294 -7.46 3.39 33.02
C PRO A 294 -7.21 2.57 31.75
N TRP A 295 -7.93 1.45 31.54
CA TRP A 295 -7.82 0.66 30.31
C TRP A 295 -8.45 1.34 29.11
N LEU A 296 -9.62 1.97 29.27
CA LEU A 296 -10.32 2.70 28.20
C LEU A 296 -9.61 4.02 27.85
N LEU A 297 -9.10 4.74 28.84
CA LEU A 297 -8.25 5.92 28.63
C LEU A 297 -6.92 5.52 28.02
N GLY A 298 -6.30 4.43 28.49
CA GLY A 298 -5.09 3.87 27.89
C GLY A 298 -5.32 3.41 26.45
N PHE A 299 -6.47 2.78 26.16
CA PHE A 299 -6.89 2.42 24.81
C PHE A 299 -7.10 3.65 23.94
N LEU A 300 -7.79 4.69 24.44
CA LEU A 300 -8.03 5.93 23.70
C LEU A 300 -6.72 6.67 23.42
N ALA A 301 -5.83 6.75 24.41
CA ALA A 301 -4.51 7.34 24.25
C ALA A 301 -3.67 6.56 23.24
N LEU A 302 -3.69 5.22 23.31
CA LEU A 302 -3.03 4.35 22.34
C LEU A 302 -3.64 4.52 20.95
N PHE A 303 -4.96 4.56 20.83
CA PHE A 303 -5.68 4.79 19.58
C PHE A 303 -5.32 6.14 18.97
N LEU A 304 -5.32 7.22 19.76
CA LEU A 304 -4.93 8.55 19.31
C LEU A 304 -3.45 8.62 18.93
N ALA A 305 -2.57 7.94 19.68
CA ALA A 305 -1.15 7.85 19.35
C ALA A 305 -0.91 7.07 18.05
N LEU A 306 -1.56 5.91 17.88
CA LEU A 306 -1.53 5.14 16.63
C LEU A 306 -2.15 5.93 15.47
N ALA A 307 -3.23 6.68 15.74
CA ALA A 307 -3.84 7.58 14.77
C ALA A 307 -2.85 8.64 14.29
N ALA A 308 -2.16 9.31 15.22
CA ALA A 308 -1.21 10.36 14.90
C ALA A 308 0.06 9.84 14.19
N ILE A 309 0.62 8.72 14.64
CA ILE A 309 1.91 8.22 14.14
C ILE A 309 1.76 7.43 12.84
N PHE A 310 0.63 6.72 12.67
CA PHE A 310 0.47 5.75 11.60
C PHE A 310 -0.78 5.98 10.74
N LEU A 311 -1.95 6.17 11.34
CA LEU A 311 -3.21 6.21 10.60
C LEU A 311 -3.36 7.50 9.76
N VAL A 312 -2.98 8.65 10.31
CA VAL A 312 -3.04 9.94 9.61
C VAL A 312 -2.02 10.01 8.46
N PRO A 313 -0.73 9.75 8.66
CA PRO A 313 0.27 9.96 7.62
C PRO A 313 0.26 8.88 6.52
N TYR A 314 -0.18 7.65 6.82
CA TYR A 314 -0.13 6.55 5.84
C TYR A 314 -1.50 6.25 5.25
N VAL A 315 -2.50 6.03 6.11
CA VAL A 315 -3.85 5.64 5.66
C VAL A 315 -4.62 6.85 5.14
N GLY A 316 -4.42 8.04 5.74
CA GLY A 316 -5.06 9.28 5.31
C GLY A 316 -4.69 9.70 3.89
N ASP A 317 -3.41 9.63 3.53
CA ASP A 317 -2.94 9.99 2.19
C ASP A 317 -3.41 8.97 1.15
N CYS A 318 -3.42 7.68 1.50
CA CYS A 318 -3.99 6.64 0.66
C CYS A 318 -5.48 6.90 0.41
N ALA A 319 -6.23 7.25 1.46
CA ALA A 319 -7.66 7.56 1.34
C ALA A 319 -7.91 8.77 0.44
N ARG A 320 -7.07 9.81 0.50
CA ARG A 320 -7.20 10.98 -0.38
C ARG A 320 -6.86 10.64 -1.84
N TYR A 321 -5.75 9.94 -2.08
CA TYR A 321 -5.35 9.58 -3.43
C TYR A 321 -6.28 8.53 -4.07
N LEU A 322 -6.97 7.70 -3.29
CA LEU A 322 -7.81 6.62 -3.83
C LEU A 322 -9.31 6.96 -3.83
N ARG A 323 -9.78 7.96 -3.07
CA ARG A 323 -11.20 8.36 -3.03
C ARG A 323 -11.55 9.39 -4.10
N ASP A 324 -12.50 9.06 -4.97
CA ASP A 324 -12.96 9.89 -6.10
C ASP A 324 -13.84 11.08 -5.67
N ALA A 325 -13.40 11.82 -4.65
CA ALA A 325 -14.01 13.08 -4.24
C ALA A 325 -13.45 14.24 -5.09
N PRO A 326 -14.26 15.25 -5.45
CA PRO A 326 -13.83 16.36 -6.31
C PRO A 326 -12.55 17.06 -5.84
N ASP A 327 -12.43 17.32 -4.54
CA ASP A 327 -11.27 18.01 -3.93
C ASP A 327 -9.95 17.22 -4.08
N ASN A 328 -10.03 15.90 -4.26
CA ASN A 328 -8.85 15.05 -4.46
C ASN A 328 -8.40 14.98 -5.92
N ILE A 329 -9.29 15.29 -6.88
CA ILE A 329 -8.99 15.19 -8.32
C ILE A 329 -7.91 16.19 -8.70
N GLU A 330 -7.98 17.42 -8.18
CA GLU A 330 -6.98 18.45 -8.45
C GLU A 330 -5.59 18.02 -7.96
N ALA A 331 -5.49 17.57 -6.71
CA ALA A 331 -4.23 17.12 -6.13
C ALA A 331 -3.64 15.93 -6.92
N ARG A 332 -4.45 14.93 -7.28
CA ARG A 332 -4.00 13.81 -8.15
C ARG A 332 -3.52 14.31 -9.51
N ASN A 333 -4.22 15.25 -10.13
CA ASN A 333 -3.84 15.79 -11.44
C ASN A 333 -2.50 16.54 -11.36
N ARG A 334 -2.27 17.33 -10.31
CA ARG A 334 -1.00 18.02 -10.08
C ARG A 334 0.16 17.03 -9.87
N ILE A 335 -0.03 16.01 -9.05
CA ILE A 335 0.96 14.93 -8.86
C ILE A 335 1.25 14.23 -10.19
N ARG A 336 0.22 13.93 -10.98
CA ARG A 336 0.38 13.32 -12.31
C ARG A 336 1.17 14.22 -13.25
N GLN A 337 0.86 15.51 -13.29
CA GLN A 337 1.58 16.50 -14.12
C GLN A 337 3.06 16.58 -13.73
N LEU A 338 3.37 16.68 -12.43
CA LEU A 338 4.75 16.68 -11.94
C LEU A 338 5.49 15.40 -12.36
N GLY A 339 4.84 14.23 -12.22
CA GLY A 339 5.41 12.96 -12.67
C GLY A 339 5.69 12.93 -14.17
N LEU A 340 4.76 13.45 -14.99
CA LEU A 340 4.92 13.57 -16.44
C LEU A 340 6.07 14.51 -16.81
N GLU A 341 6.25 15.62 -16.11
CA GLU A 341 7.34 16.58 -16.32
C GLU A 341 8.70 15.96 -16.02
N VAL A 342 8.85 15.33 -14.85
CA VAL A 342 10.10 14.66 -14.46
C VAL A 342 10.45 13.54 -15.44
N LEU A 343 9.49 12.69 -15.80
CA LEU A 343 9.74 11.63 -16.79
C LEU A 343 10.09 12.22 -18.16
N THR A 344 9.42 13.29 -18.59
CA THR A 344 9.74 13.98 -19.85
C THR A 344 11.16 14.55 -19.82
N ASP A 345 11.58 15.19 -18.73
CA ASP A 345 12.96 15.67 -18.58
C ASP A 345 13.96 14.51 -18.69
N LEU A 346 13.80 13.45 -17.90
CA LEU A 346 14.71 12.31 -17.90
C LEU A 346 14.82 11.65 -19.29
N HIS A 347 13.72 11.58 -20.04
CA HIS A 347 13.72 11.02 -21.40
C HIS A 347 14.40 11.94 -22.43
N GLN A 348 14.23 13.26 -22.30
CA GLN A 348 14.73 14.24 -23.26
C GLN A 348 16.14 14.75 -22.93
N ARG A 349 16.62 14.57 -21.69
CA ARG A 349 17.89 15.13 -21.24
C ARG A 349 19.05 14.63 -22.10
N ARG A 350 19.88 15.55 -22.57
CA ARG A 350 21.03 15.23 -23.43
C ARG A 350 22.36 15.55 -22.76
N SER A 351 23.39 14.82 -23.16
CA SER A 351 24.79 15.07 -22.79
C SER A 351 25.65 14.80 -24.04
N GLY A 352 26.38 15.81 -24.53
CA GLY A 352 27.17 15.69 -25.76
C GLY A 352 26.32 15.37 -27.00
N GLY A 353 25.14 15.99 -27.13
CA GLY A 353 24.23 15.77 -28.27
C GLY A 353 23.42 14.47 -28.24
N ARG A 354 23.73 13.54 -27.33
CA ARG A 354 23.08 12.22 -27.19
C ARG A 354 22.17 12.17 -25.95
N PRO A 355 21.17 11.28 -25.90
CA PRO A 355 20.39 11.04 -24.68
C PRO A 355 21.31 10.72 -23.50
N ARG A 356 21.07 11.37 -22.35
CA ARG A 356 21.88 11.21 -21.15
C ARG A 356 21.66 9.86 -20.49
N TYR A 357 20.41 9.37 -20.47
CA TYR A 357 20.04 8.09 -19.88
C TYR A 357 19.60 7.13 -20.97
N ASP A 358 20.11 5.92 -20.92
CA ASP A 358 19.69 4.84 -21.81
C ASP A 358 18.67 3.90 -21.17
N ARG A 359 18.54 3.96 -19.84
CA ARG A 359 17.64 3.15 -19.03
C ARG A 359 17.09 3.96 -17.86
N ILE A 360 15.83 3.75 -17.52
CA ILE A 360 15.17 4.32 -16.35
C ILE A 360 14.56 3.17 -15.54
N VAL A 361 14.86 3.14 -14.25
CA VAL A 361 14.28 2.21 -13.28
C VAL A 361 13.41 3.02 -12.33
N VAL A 362 12.15 2.63 -12.19
CA VAL A 362 11.22 3.29 -11.27
C VAL A 362 11.10 2.44 -10.02
N VAL A 363 11.46 3.02 -8.87
CA VAL A 363 11.32 2.38 -7.56
C VAL A 363 10.23 3.11 -6.80
N SER A 364 9.29 2.38 -6.24
CA SER A 364 8.14 2.99 -5.58
C SER A 364 7.78 2.24 -4.31
N HIS A 365 7.38 2.98 -3.28
CA HIS A 365 7.04 2.42 -1.97
C HIS A 365 5.64 2.81 -1.54
N SER A 366 4.91 1.88 -0.93
CA SER A 366 3.57 2.12 -0.36
C SER A 366 2.63 2.83 -1.34
N LEU A 367 1.99 3.95 -0.95
CA LEU A 367 1.14 4.76 -1.83
C LEU A 367 1.85 5.22 -3.11
N GLY A 368 3.16 5.45 -3.03
CA GLY A 368 4.00 5.79 -4.16
C GLY A 368 3.94 4.76 -5.28
N THR A 369 3.61 3.49 -5.01
CA THR A 369 3.42 2.48 -6.06
C THR A 369 2.19 2.75 -6.91
N VAL A 370 1.10 3.22 -6.30
CA VAL A 370 -0.13 3.60 -7.02
C VAL A 370 0.10 4.86 -7.83
N ILE A 371 0.77 5.86 -7.23
CA ILE A 371 1.12 7.12 -7.90
C ILE A 371 2.01 6.84 -9.10
N ALA A 372 3.09 6.07 -8.91
CA ALA A 372 3.99 5.67 -9.99
C ALA A 372 3.23 4.93 -11.09
N TYR A 373 2.37 3.98 -10.73
CA TYR A 373 1.57 3.24 -11.70
C TYR A 373 0.65 4.14 -12.55
N ASP A 374 -0.03 5.11 -11.93
CA ASP A 374 -0.86 6.10 -12.63
C ASP A 374 -0.03 7.03 -13.53
N VAL A 375 1.09 7.58 -13.01
CA VAL A 375 2.02 8.43 -13.76
C VAL A 375 2.60 7.68 -14.96
N LEU A 376 3.02 6.43 -14.79
CA LEU A 376 3.60 5.62 -15.85
C LEU A 376 2.59 5.29 -16.93
N ARG A 377 1.35 4.94 -16.55
CA ARG A 377 0.24 4.75 -17.50
C ARG A 377 0.01 6.01 -18.33
N ALA A 378 -0.13 7.16 -17.69
CA ALA A 378 -0.36 8.42 -18.38
C ALA A 378 0.82 8.81 -19.29
N PHE A 379 2.05 8.59 -18.82
CA PHE A 379 3.26 8.85 -19.60
C PHE A 379 3.36 7.94 -20.82
N PHE A 380 3.02 6.65 -20.67
CA PHE A 380 3.02 5.68 -21.76
C PHE A 380 2.03 6.08 -22.85
N VAL A 381 0.78 6.42 -22.50
CA VAL A 381 -0.23 6.90 -23.46
C VAL A 381 0.26 8.15 -24.20
N LYS A 382 0.88 9.10 -23.48
CA LYS A 382 1.45 10.31 -24.08
C LYS A 382 2.60 10.01 -25.05
N GLN A 383 3.46 9.04 -24.73
CA GLN A 383 4.60 8.68 -25.58
C GLN A 383 4.18 7.89 -26.81
N MET A 384 3.23 6.96 -26.64
CA MET A 384 2.82 6.00 -27.68
C MET A 384 2.33 6.67 -28.96
N SER A 385 1.69 7.85 -28.88
CA SER A 385 1.28 8.63 -30.05
C SER A 385 2.44 9.08 -30.93
N SER A 386 3.66 9.12 -30.39
CA SER A 386 4.88 9.49 -31.09
C SER A 386 5.79 8.30 -31.44
N LEU A 387 5.52 7.11 -30.91
CA LEU A 387 6.35 5.93 -31.14
C LEU A 387 6.01 5.27 -32.49
N GLN A 388 7.02 5.10 -33.33
CA GLN A 388 6.94 4.30 -34.55
C GLN A 388 7.60 2.93 -34.31
N LEU A 389 6.92 1.87 -34.75
CA LEU A 389 7.44 0.51 -34.72
C LEU A 389 8.05 0.16 -36.09
N THR A 390 9.20 -0.50 -36.07
CA THR A 390 9.77 -1.18 -37.23
C THR A 390 9.31 -2.64 -37.26
N ASP A 391 9.57 -3.33 -38.37
CA ASP A 391 9.35 -4.77 -38.46
C ASP A 391 10.15 -5.56 -37.41
N MET A 392 11.38 -5.13 -37.09
CA MET A 392 12.19 -5.82 -36.06
C MET A 392 11.62 -5.61 -34.66
N THR A 393 11.21 -4.38 -34.33
CA THR A 393 10.59 -4.07 -33.04
C THR A 393 9.26 -4.80 -32.91
N ALA A 394 8.43 -4.81 -33.95
CA ALA A 394 7.17 -5.56 -33.96
C ALA A 394 7.41 -7.07 -33.80
N ALA A 395 8.37 -7.64 -34.54
CA ALA A 395 8.77 -9.04 -34.39
C ALA A 395 9.27 -9.34 -32.97
N ALA A 396 9.91 -8.38 -32.30
CA ALA A 396 10.38 -8.56 -30.94
C ALA A 396 9.26 -8.62 -29.88
N LEU A 397 8.10 -8.02 -30.19
CA LEU A 397 6.94 -7.99 -29.32
C LEU A 397 5.99 -9.18 -29.52
N ARG A 398 5.99 -9.81 -30.70
CA ARG A 398 5.11 -10.95 -31.04
C ARG A 398 5.17 -12.13 -30.06
N PRO A 399 6.31 -12.52 -29.47
CA PRO A 399 6.33 -13.61 -28.50
C PRO A 399 5.45 -13.34 -27.26
N ILE A 400 5.20 -12.07 -26.92
CA ILE A 400 4.31 -11.67 -25.82
C ILE A 400 2.85 -11.89 -26.21
N ASP A 401 2.47 -11.60 -27.46
CA ASP A 401 1.11 -11.81 -27.97
C ASP A 401 0.72 -13.28 -28.01
N THR A 402 1.68 -14.17 -28.30
CA THR A 402 1.44 -15.61 -28.41
C THR A 402 1.59 -16.37 -27.09
N MET A 403 1.85 -15.67 -25.98
CA MET A 403 2.10 -16.31 -24.69
C MET A 403 0.79 -16.86 -24.09
N PRO A 404 0.74 -18.14 -23.67
CA PRO A 404 -0.47 -18.72 -23.10
C PRO A 404 -0.85 -18.07 -21.76
N ASP A 405 -2.13 -17.74 -21.55
CA ASP A 405 -2.62 -17.17 -20.28
C ASP A 405 -2.45 -18.12 -19.09
N ASP A 406 -2.62 -19.41 -19.33
CA ASP A 406 -2.50 -20.47 -18.33
C ASP A 406 -1.04 -20.76 -17.94
N ALA A 407 -0.09 -20.28 -18.74
CA ALA A 407 1.34 -20.37 -18.49
C ALA A 407 1.84 -19.32 -17.48
N LEU A 408 1.01 -18.40 -17.00
CA LEU A 408 1.40 -17.39 -16.01
C LEU A 408 0.52 -17.50 -14.76
N ARG A 409 0.93 -18.37 -13.83
CA ARG A 409 0.25 -18.57 -12.53
C ARG A 409 0.98 -17.84 -11.41
N LYS A 410 0.25 -17.52 -10.32
CA LYS A 410 0.82 -16.99 -9.07
C LYS A 410 2.04 -17.79 -8.66
N THR A 411 3.19 -17.18 -8.85
CA THR A 411 4.47 -17.77 -8.49
C THR A 411 5.21 -16.75 -7.63
N THR A 412 5.58 -17.18 -6.44
CA THR A 412 6.49 -16.44 -5.57
C THR A 412 7.92 -16.82 -5.92
N PHE A 413 8.80 -15.85 -5.82
CA PHE A 413 10.21 -15.99 -6.16
C PHE A 413 11.04 -15.72 -4.93
N ARG A 414 12.11 -16.48 -4.78
CA ARG A 414 13.12 -16.27 -3.74
C ARG A 414 14.42 -15.79 -4.36
N LEU A 415 15.23 -15.17 -3.52
CA LEU A 415 16.59 -14.82 -3.86
C LEU A 415 17.45 -16.11 -3.85
N ALA A 416 18.10 -16.43 -4.96
CA ALA A 416 18.97 -17.58 -5.09
C ALA A 416 20.41 -17.15 -5.38
N GLU A 417 21.37 -17.77 -4.69
CA GLU A 417 22.80 -17.64 -4.98
C GLU A 417 23.20 -18.68 -6.02
N THR A 418 23.85 -18.21 -7.08
CA THR A 418 24.46 -19.03 -8.13
C THR A 418 25.96 -18.70 -8.20
N ASP A 419 26.75 -19.53 -8.88
CA ASP A 419 28.16 -19.22 -9.22
C ASP A 419 28.28 -17.89 -9.98
N SER A 420 27.17 -17.49 -10.60
CA SER A 420 26.96 -16.28 -11.35
C SER A 420 26.28 -15.18 -10.48
N GLY A 421 26.40 -15.23 -9.15
CA GLY A 421 25.81 -14.22 -8.26
C GLY A 421 24.33 -14.42 -8.01
N LEU A 422 23.58 -13.35 -7.76
CA LEU A 422 22.18 -13.43 -7.31
C LEU A 422 21.18 -13.38 -8.45
N THR A 423 20.21 -14.28 -8.41
CA THR A 423 19.08 -14.32 -9.35
C THR A 423 17.76 -14.59 -8.64
N TRP A 424 16.66 -14.45 -9.38
CA TRP A 424 15.32 -14.81 -8.93
C TRP A 424 15.05 -16.26 -9.28
N GLU A 425 14.61 -17.06 -8.31
CA GLU A 425 14.24 -18.45 -8.54
C GLU A 425 12.80 -18.70 -8.08
N PRO A 426 11.96 -19.40 -8.88
CA PRO A 426 10.60 -19.74 -8.47
C PRO A 426 10.61 -20.71 -7.27
N GLU A 427 9.82 -20.43 -6.23
CA GLU A 427 9.72 -21.30 -5.05
C GLU A 427 9.12 -22.68 -5.37
N SER A 428 8.29 -22.78 -6.42
CA SER A 428 7.60 -24.00 -6.84
C SER A 428 8.42 -24.91 -7.78
N GLY A 429 9.69 -24.56 -8.04
CA GLY A 429 10.58 -25.26 -8.96
C GLY A 429 10.47 -24.79 -10.42
N PRO A 430 11.34 -25.27 -11.32
CA PRO A 430 11.41 -24.85 -12.72
C PRO A 430 10.27 -25.46 -13.54
N ARG A 431 9.04 -24.96 -13.35
CA ARG A 431 7.93 -25.27 -14.26
C ARG A 431 7.99 -24.35 -15.47
N ALA A 432 7.75 -24.89 -16.66
CA ALA A 432 7.66 -24.11 -17.89
C ALA A 432 6.47 -23.13 -17.80
N GLY A 433 6.71 -21.85 -18.09
CA GLY A 433 5.73 -20.76 -17.93
C GLY A 433 5.85 -20.04 -16.59
N THR A 434 6.80 -19.12 -16.46
CA THR A 434 6.94 -18.28 -15.27
C THR A 434 6.99 -16.80 -15.64
N ALA A 435 6.68 -15.92 -14.69
CA ALA A 435 6.88 -14.48 -14.82
C ALA A 435 8.32 -14.12 -15.26
N LEU A 436 9.33 -14.93 -14.93
CA LEU A 436 10.71 -14.72 -15.39
C LEU A 436 10.88 -14.96 -16.89
N THR A 437 10.24 -15.97 -17.45
CA THR A 437 10.25 -16.21 -18.91
C THR A 437 9.64 -15.03 -19.64
N TYR A 438 8.49 -14.55 -19.16
CA TYR A 438 7.85 -13.35 -19.69
C TYR A 438 8.77 -12.13 -19.59
N GLN A 439 9.37 -11.88 -18.42
CA GLN A 439 10.28 -10.74 -18.25
C GLN A 439 11.55 -10.85 -19.10
N ALA A 440 12.05 -12.05 -19.39
CA ALA A 440 13.17 -12.23 -20.31
C ALA A 440 12.81 -11.77 -21.73
N VAL A 441 11.60 -12.10 -22.21
CA VAL A 441 11.08 -11.62 -23.50
C VAL A 441 10.93 -10.10 -23.49
N VAL A 442 10.36 -9.52 -22.42
CA VAL A 442 10.21 -8.06 -22.27
C VAL A 442 11.55 -7.34 -22.28
N ARG A 443 12.56 -7.87 -21.58
CA ARG A 443 13.92 -7.29 -21.56
C ARG A 443 14.53 -7.31 -22.96
N TRP A 444 14.40 -8.41 -23.68
CA TRP A 444 14.88 -8.51 -25.05
C TRP A 444 14.16 -7.53 -25.99
N ALA A 445 12.83 -7.43 -25.91
CA ALA A 445 12.05 -6.47 -26.69
C ALA A 445 12.46 -5.02 -26.38
N PHE A 446 12.67 -4.70 -25.09
CA PHE A 446 13.18 -3.40 -24.66
C PHE A 446 14.58 -3.08 -25.22
N GLU A 447 15.49 -4.07 -25.26
CA GLU A 447 16.83 -3.91 -25.81
C GLU A 447 16.81 -3.65 -27.32
N VAL A 448 16.01 -4.41 -28.07
CA VAL A 448 15.79 -4.21 -29.52
C VAL A 448 15.24 -2.81 -29.77
N PHE A 449 14.18 -2.44 -29.03
CA PHE A 449 13.56 -1.12 -29.10
C PHE A 449 14.57 0.01 -28.85
N CYS A 450 15.35 -0.09 -27.78
CA CYS A 450 16.36 0.90 -27.44
C CYS A 450 17.50 0.98 -28.47
N ARG A 451 17.88 -0.14 -29.09
CA ARG A 451 18.94 -0.18 -30.10
C ARG A 451 18.54 0.58 -31.36
N GLU A 452 17.34 0.33 -31.88
CA GLU A 452 16.85 0.98 -33.10
C GLU A 452 16.64 2.48 -32.92
N GLN A 453 16.13 2.87 -31.75
CA GLN A 453 15.87 4.27 -31.46
C GLN A 453 17.15 5.10 -31.24
N ARG A 454 18.32 4.44 -31.08
CA ARG A 454 19.64 5.10 -31.08
C ARG A 454 20.20 5.35 -32.47
N THR A 455 19.82 4.54 -33.46
CA THR A 455 20.31 4.64 -34.85
C THR A 455 19.54 5.66 -35.69
N GLY A 456 18.41 6.16 -35.17
CA GLY A 456 17.58 7.18 -35.82
C GLY A 456 16.74 6.60 -36.96
N PHE A 457 15.55 7.17 -37.17
CA PHE A 457 14.75 6.92 -38.38
C PHE A 457 15.25 7.83 -39.51
N ALA A 458 15.22 7.33 -40.75
CA ALA A 458 15.65 8.06 -41.95
C ALA A 458 14.91 9.41 -42.17
N ASN A 459 13.78 9.63 -41.48
CA ASN A 459 12.85 10.72 -41.74
C ASN A 459 12.98 11.91 -40.76
N GLY A 460 14.02 11.96 -39.91
CA GLY A 460 14.30 13.12 -39.06
C GLY A 460 13.31 13.40 -37.91
N LEU A 461 12.27 12.58 -37.74
CA LEU A 461 11.34 12.66 -36.61
C LEU A 461 11.99 12.04 -35.36
N THR A 462 12.43 12.89 -34.42
CA THR A 462 13.02 12.48 -33.15
C THR A 462 11.95 12.27 -32.08
N ALA A 463 11.19 11.19 -32.15
CA ALA A 463 10.44 10.73 -30.99
C ALA A 463 11.43 10.29 -29.89
N SER A 464 11.17 10.65 -28.64
CA SER A 464 11.99 10.14 -27.54
C SER A 464 11.55 8.70 -27.25
N PRO A 465 12.44 7.69 -27.32
CA PRO A 465 12.04 6.32 -27.09
C PRO A 465 11.58 6.11 -25.65
N TRP A 466 10.72 5.12 -25.44
CA TRP A 466 10.45 4.57 -24.11
C TRP A 466 11.76 4.04 -23.48
N ARG A 467 12.14 4.56 -22.31
CA ARG A 467 13.40 4.20 -21.61
C ARG A 467 13.17 3.47 -20.29
N ILE A 468 11.93 3.26 -19.89
CA ILE A 468 11.59 2.68 -18.58
C ILE A 468 11.63 1.16 -18.70
N SER A 469 12.63 0.52 -18.11
CA SER A 469 12.84 -0.92 -18.24
C SER A 469 12.24 -1.71 -17.09
N ASP A 470 12.20 -1.13 -15.88
CA ASP A 470 11.79 -1.81 -14.66
C ASP A 470 10.93 -0.91 -13.79
N PHE A 471 9.82 -1.47 -13.33
CA PHE A 471 8.95 -0.95 -12.29
C PHE A 471 9.09 -1.84 -11.05
N VAL A 472 9.76 -1.32 -10.04
CA VAL A 472 10.04 -1.98 -8.76
C VAL A 472 9.12 -1.42 -7.70
N THR A 473 8.28 -2.26 -7.10
CA THR A 473 7.34 -1.88 -6.05
C THR A 473 7.74 -2.48 -4.71
N LEU A 474 7.67 -1.69 -3.65
CA LEU A 474 8.00 -2.07 -2.27
C LEU A 474 6.75 -1.91 -1.39
N GLY A 475 6.25 -2.99 -0.82
CA GLY A 475 5.08 -2.95 0.07
C GLY A 475 3.82 -2.40 -0.61
N SER A 476 3.55 -2.84 -1.83
CA SER A 476 2.51 -2.22 -2.68
C SER A 476 1.07 -2.52 -2.19
N PRO A 477 0.22 -1.50 -1.97
CA PRO A 477 -1.21 -1.69 -1.70
C PRO A 477 -1.97 -2.27 -2.90
N LEU A 478 -1.38 -2.32 -4.11
CA LEU A 478 -1.96 -2.99 -5.29
C LEU A 478 -2.14 -4.50 -5.09
N THR A 479 -1.60 -5.10 -4.01
CA THR A 479 -2.01 -6.43 -3.56
C THR A 479 -3.52 -6.52 -3.29
N LEU A 480 -4.16 -5.40 -2.92
CA LEU A 480 -5.60 -5.24 -2.71
C LEU A 480 -6.29 -4.57 -3.90
N ALA A 481 -5.76 -4.70 -5.12
CA ALA A 481 -6.26 -3.97 -6.30
C ALA A 481 -7.77 -4.08 -6.54
N ALA A 482 -8.41 -5.20 -6.24
CA ALA A 482 -9.87 -5.30 -6.35
C ALA A 482 -10.57 -4.26 -5.44
N LEU A 483 -10.10 -4.10 -4.20
CA LEU A 483 -10.64 -3.14 -3.25
C LEU A 483 -10.39 -1.67 -3.64
N LEU A 484 -9.27 -1.43 -4.33
CA LEU A 484 -8.77 -0.08 -4.63
C LEU A 484 -9.18 0.43 -6.01
N LEU A 485 -9.35 -0.47 -6.98
CA LEU A 485 -9.59 -0.13 -8.39
C LEU A 485 -11.02 -0.46 -8.85
N THR A 486 -11.86 -1.01 -7.97
CA THR A 486 -13.28 -1.26 -8.25
C THR A 486 -14.17 -0.71 -7.13
N ASP A 487 -15.39 -0.34 -7.50
CA ASP A 487 -16.36 0.25 -6.56
C ASP A 487 -16.87 -0.79 -5.54
N ASP A 488 -16.94 -2.05 -5.97
CA ASP A 488 -17.52 -3.18 -5.24
C ASP A 488 -16.49 -4.04 -4.51
N GLY A 489 -15.19 -3.86 -4.77
CA GLY A 489 -14.13 -4.71 -4.21
C GLY A 489 -14.05 -6.13 -4.80
N ASP A 490 -14.84 -6.47 -5.85
CA ASP A 490 -14.92 -7.82 -6.38
C ASP A 490 -13.77 -8.12 -7.38
N PRO A 491 -12.95 -9.17 -7.13
CA PRO A 491 -11.95 -9.63 -8.10
C PRO A 491 -12.50 -9.95 -9.49
N LYS A 492 -13.78 -10.32 -9.62
CA LYS A 492 -14.41 -10.54 -10.94
C LYS A 492 -14.59 -9.24 -11.70
N THR A 493 -15.04 -8.17 -11.01
CA THR A 493 -15.17 -6.83 -11.59
C THR A 493 -13.80 -6.30 -12.01
N LEU A 494 -12.77 -6.51 -11.18
CA LEU A 494 -11.39 -6.18 -11.54
C LEU A 494 -10.96 -6.90 -12.84
N GLY A 495 -11.22 -8.20 -12.93
CA GLY A 495 -10.90 -8.99 -14.13
C GLY A 495 -11.62 -8.49 -15.39
N LYS A 496 -12.85 -7.97 -15.29
CA LYS A 496 -13.55 -7.33 -16.42
C LYS A 496 -12.86 -6.04 -16.84
N LYS A 497 -12.52 -5.15 -15.90
CA LYS A 497 -11.80 -3.90 -16.17
C LYS A 497 -10.43 -4.13 -16.81
N VAL A 498 -9.70 -5.15 -16.35
CA VAL A 498 -8.42 -5.57 -16.95
C VAL A 498 -8.61 -6.04 -18.39
N LYS A 499 -9.62 -6.87 -18.68
CA LYS A 499 -9.96 -7.29 -20.06
C LYS A 499 -10.33 -6.11 -20.95
N LEU A 500 -11.01 -5.10 -20.40
CA LEU A 500 -11.34 -3.85 -21.11
C LEU A 500 -10.14 -2.91 -21.23
N ARG A 501 -8.93 -3.32 -20.81
CA ARG A 501 -7.70 -2.53 -20.87
C ARG A 501 -7.81 -1.18 -20.15
N GLU A 502 -8.63 -1.14 -19.09
CA GLU A 502 -8.69 0.03 -18.21
C GLU A 502 -7.40 0.20 -17.41
N PHE A 503 -6.61 -0.85 -17.25
CA PHE A 503 -5.37 -0.86 -16.47
C PHE A 503 -4.25 -1.54 -17.27
N PRO A 504 -3.04 -0.97 -17.35
CA PRO A 504 -1.90 -1.68 -17.94
C PRO A 504 -1.48 -2.84 -17.04
N VAL A 505 -1.33 -4.04 -17.60
CA VAL A 505 -1.05 -5.25 -16.84
C VAL A 505 0.11 -6.02 -17.46
N ALA A 506 0.79 -6.85 -16.66
CA ALA A 506 1.88 -7.69 -17.12
C ALA A 506 1.41 -9.16 -17.07
N PRO A 507 1.34 -9.91 -18.19
CA PRO A 507 1.46 -9.43 -19.56
C PRO A 507 0.26 -8.56 -19.95
N PRO A 508 0.36 -7.73 -21.01
CA PRO A 508 -0.77 -6.95 -21.50
C PRO A 508 -2.00 -7.82 -21.79
N ALA A 509 -3.18 -7.29 -21.47
CA ALA A 509 -4.43 -8.02 -21.59
C ALA A 509 -4.96 -8.04 -23.03
N GLU A 510 -5.55 -9.16 -23.42
CA GLU A 510 -6.34 -9.29 -24.63
C GLU A 510 -7.72 -8.65 -24.42
N SER A 511 -8.10 -7.73 -25.31
CA SER A 511 -9.41 -7.08 -25.28
C SER A 511 -10.42 -7.89 -26.12
N PRO A 512 -11.69 -8.04 -25.67
CA PRO A 512 -12.71 -8.73 -26.46
C PRO A 512 -12.85 -8.16 -27.87
N GLY A 513 -12.73 -9.01 -28.89
CA GLY A 513 -12.87 -8.62 -30.30
C GLY A 513 -11.56 -8.18 -30.97
N GLU A 514 -10.45 -8.11 -30.24
CA GLU A 514 -9.12 -7.81 -30.80
C GLU A 514 -8.26 -9.08 -30.94
N LYS A 515 -7.35 -9.08 -31.93
CA LYS A 515 -6.53 -10.26 -32.27
C LYS A 515 -5.15 -10.30 -31.57
N GLY A 516 -4.79 -9.25 -30.84
CA GLY A 516 -3.46 -9.10 -30.22
C GLY A 516 -3.53 -8.36 -28.89
N ARG A 517 -2.58 -8.64 -28.00
CA ARG A 517 -2.46 -8.09 -26.63
C ARG A 517 -1.61 -6.82 -26.61
N VAL A 518 -0.62 -6.75 -27.49
CA VAL A 518 0.42 -5.72 -27.54
C VAL A 518 0.29 -4.85 -28.79
N LEU A 519 0.03 -5.46 -29.94
CA LEU A 519 0.00 -4.80 -31.24
C LEU A 519 -1.44 -4.66 -31.79
N PHE A 520 -1.71 -3.56 -32.49
CA PHE A 520 -2.86 -3.46 -33.41
C PHE A 520 -2.51 -2.81 -34.74
N ARG A 521 -3.39 -3.01 -35.71
CA ARG A 521 -3.45 -2.24 -36.95
C ARG A 521 -4.68 -1.34 -36.91
N GLU A 522 -4.51 -0.07 -37.27
CA GLU A 522 -5.60 0.92 -37.31
C GLU A 522 -6.38 0.76 -38.62
N GLY A 523 -7.60 0.21 -38.59
CA GLY A 523 -8.44 0.04 -39.79
C GLY A 523 -9.81 -0.59 -39.50
N SER A 524 -10.83 -0.25 -40.30
CA SER A 524 -12.19 -0.80 -40.20
C SER A 524 -12.18 -2.32 -40.46
N ALA A 525 -13.00 -3.08 -39.75
CA ALA A 525 -13.18 -4.52 -39.95
C ALA A 525 -13.58 -4.91 -41.40
N ASP A 526 -14.08 -3.94 -42.18
CA ASP A 526 -14.44 -4.09 -43.59
C ASP A 526 -13.33 -3.75 -44.59
N ASP A 527 -12.29 -2.99 -44.20
CA ASP A 527 -11.21 -2.57 -45.10
C ASP A 527 -10.03 -3.55 -45.06
N ARG A 528 -10.32 -4.81 -45.44
CA ARG A 528 -9.40 -5.94 -45.29
C ARG A 528 -8.30 -6.04 -46.37
N HIS A 529 -7.98 -4.98 -47.11
CA HIS A 529 -7.02 -5.04 -48.22
C HIS A 529 -6.14 -3.79 -48.42
N VAL A 530 -5.89 -2.98 -47.39
CA VAL A 530 -4.83 -1.96 -47.44
C VAL A 530 -3.54 -2.53 -46.85
N PRO A 531 -2.59 -3.04 -47.66
CA PRO A 531 -1.37 -3.71 -47.18
C PRO A 531 -0.37 -2.82 -46.42
N ASP A 532 -0.62 -1.51 -46.28
CA ASP A 532 0.37 -0.53 -45.82
C ASP A 532 0.07 0.14 -44.45
N VAL A 533 -0.88 -0.35 -43.66
CA VAL A 533 -1.10 0.23 -42.32
C VAL A 533 -0.03 -0.30 -41.33
N PRO A 534 0.83 0.57 -40.76
CA PRO A 534 1.86 0.14 -39.82
C PRO A 534 1.26 -0.34 -38.50
N GLU A 535 1.86 -1.39 -37.91
CA GLU A 535 1.49 -1.87 -36.58
C GLU A 535 1.80 -0.80 -35.51
N ARG A 536 0.91 -0.66 -34.52
CA ARG A 536 1.06 0.26 -33.39
C ARG A 536 0.94 -0.48 -32.06
N LEU A 537 1.59 0.05 -31.04
CA LEU A 537 1.42 -0.41 -29.66
C LEU A 537 0.02 -0.04 -29.15
N GLN A 538 -0.59 -0.95 -28.40
CA GLN A 538 -1.83 -0.72 -27.68
C GLN A 538 -1.61 0.21 -26.47
N HIS A 539 -2.63 1.01 -26.11
CA HIS A 539 -2.53 2.00 -25.02
C HIS A 539 -2.24 1.40 -23.64
N SER A 540 -2.53 0.12 -23.44
CA SER A 540 -2.30 -0.61 -22.18
C SER A 540 -1.04 -1.49 -22.20
N ALA A 541 -0.31 -1.54 -23.33
CA ALA A 541 0.84 -2.44 -23.52
C ALA A 541 2.16 -1.95 -22.90
N MET A 542 2.10 -1.10 -21.87
CA MET A 542 3.28 -0.56 -21.17
C MET A 542 4.23 -1.66 -20.68
N PHE A 543 3.68 -2.76 -20.16
CA PHE A 543 4.46 -3.89 -19.67
C PHE A 543 4.97 -4.82 -20.79
N ALA A 544 4.72 -4.51 -22.07
CA ALA A 544 5.46 -5.16 -23.16
C ALA A 544 6.91 -4.67 -23.27
N LEU A 545 7.21 -3.50 -22.67
CA LEU A 545 8.53 -2.87 -22.67
C LEU A 545 9.09 -2.64 -21.25
N THR A 546 8.32 -2.95 -20.21
CA THR A 546 8.66 -2.69 -18.81
C THR A 546 8.45 -3.95 -17.97
N CYS A 547 9.45 -4.37 -17.20
CA CYS A 547 9.33 -5.48 -16.25
C CYS A 547 8.73 -4.99 -14.92
N TRP A 548 7.94 -5.82 -14.24
CA TRP A 548 7.40 -5.51 -12.91
C TRP A 548 7.94 -6.46 -11.83
N THR A 549 8.69 -5.95 -10.88
CA THR A 549 9.16 -6.69 -9.69
C THR A 549 8.51 -6.11 -8.44
N ASN A 550 7.86 -6.96 -7.64
CA ASN A 550 7.21 -6.57 -6.40
C ASN A 550 7.88 -7.24 -5.20
N LEU A 551 8.51 -6.43 -4.35
CA LEU A 551 9.13 -6.86 -3.09
C LEU A 551 8.17 -6.56 -1.94
N TYR A 552 7.87 -7.56 -1.10
CA TYR A 552 6.96 -7.39 0.03
C TYR A 552 7.39 -8.21 1.24
N PHE A 553 7.19 -7.69 2.46
CA PHE A 553 7.41 -8.49 3.66
C PHE A 553 6.22 -9.42 3.92
N SER A 554 6.47 -10.72 3.94
CA SER A 554 5.41 -11.72 4.16
C SER A 554 4.74 -11.54 5.52
N GLN A 555 3.43 -11.38 5.51
CA GLN A 555 2.62 -11.33 6.73
C GLN A 555 2.63 -12.69 7.44
N ARG A 556 2.83 -12.67 8.75
CA ARG A 556 2.70 -13.85 9.62
C ARG A 556 1.92 -13.46 10.85
N PHE A 557 0.74 -14.06 11.03
CA PHE A 557 -0.25 -13.58 12.01
C PHE A 557 -0.71 -12.14 11.70
N VAL A 558 -1.55 -11.56 12.54
CA VAL A 558 -2.21 -10.26 12.29
C VAL A 558 -1.24 -9.05 12.30
N VAL A 559 -0.07 -9.16 12.94
CA VAL A 559 0.80 -8.00 13.27
C VAL A 559 2.27 -8.12 12.86
N LYS A 560 2.76 -9.29 12.43
CA LYS A 560 4.14 -9.43 11.93
C LYS A 560 4.17 -9.38 10.39
N GLY A 561 5.13 -8.66 9.82
CA GLY A 561 5.26 -8.42 8.39
C GLY A 561 4.73 -7.06 7.94
N ASP A 562 4.34 -6.95 6.68
CA ASP A 562 3.76 -5.75 6.08
C ASP A 562 2.25 -5.94 5.88
N PHE A 563 1.42 -5.21 6.62
CA PHE A 563 -0.05 -5.30 6.59
C PHE A 563 -0.69 -4.66 5.35
N ILE A 564 0.03 -3.79 4.63
CA ILE A 564 -0.42 -3.14 3.39
C ILE A 564 0.08 -3.91 2.16
N GLY A 565 1.35 -4.30 2.19
CA GLY A 565 2.03 -4.99 1.11
C GLY A 565 1.73 -6.48 1.06
N GLY A 566 1.79 -7.03 -0.15
CA GLY A 566 1.55 -8.44 -0.40
C GLY A 566 1.85 -8.79 -1.87
N PRO A 567 1.63 -10.05 -2.27
CA PRO A 567 1.81 -10.44 -3.66
C PRO A 567 0.76 -9.77 -4.54
N ILE A 568 1.20 -9.15 -5.64
CA ILE A 568 0.29 -8.61 -6.66
C ILE A 568 -0.57 -9.76 -7.20
N ASN A 569 -1.89 -9.52 -7.24
CA ASN A 569 -2.87 -10.53 -7.61
C ASN A 569 -2.74 -10.91 -9.09
N ASP A 570 -2.81 -12.20 -9.41
CA ASP A 570 -2.85 -12.75 -10.77
C ASP A 570 -3.97 -12.16 -11.63
N LYS A 571 -5.08 -11.71 -11.02
CA LYS A 571 -6.15 -11.01 -11.73
C LYS A 571 -5.75 -9.63 -12.21
N LEU A 572 -4.78 -9.00 -11.53
CA LEU A 572 -4.21 -7.73 -11.95
C LEU A 572 -3.02 -7.98 -12.88
N SER A 573 -1.98 -8.70 -12.45
CA SER A 573 -0.71 -8.72 -13.20
C SER A 573 0.08 -10.01 -12.93
N PRO A 574 -0.24 -11.13 -13.61
CA PRO A 574 0.37 -12.44 -13.36
C PRO A 574 1.84 -12.55 -13.79
N GLY A 575 2.31 -11.69 -14.69
CA GLY A 575 3.71 -11.54 -15.11
C GLY A 575 4.58 -10.75 -14.12
N THR A 576 4.04 -10.39 -12.95
CA THR A 576 4.80 -9.73 -11.88
C THR A 576 5.68 -10.73 -11.15
N VAL A 577 6.96 -10.42 -11.01
CA VAL A 577 7.88 -11.20 -10.15
C VAL A 577 7.63 -10.78 -8.71
N ASN A 578 6.88 -11.60 -7.98
CA ASN A 578 6.52 -11.38 -6.58
C ASN A 578 7.56 -12.03 -5.66
N VAL A 579 8.29 -11.22 -4.89
CA VAL A 579 9.37 -11.66 -4.00
C VAL A 579 8.97 -11.45 -2.54
N PRO A 580 8.55 -12.52 -1.81
CA PRO A 580 8.42 -12.47 -0.37
C PRO A 580 9.77 -12.22 0.31
N LEU A 581 9.80 -11.29 1.26
CA LEU A 581 10.98 -10.93 2.05
C LEU A 581 10.71 -11.09 3.54
N ARG A 582 11.79 -11.17 4.32
CA ARG A 582 11.76 -11.21 5.78
C ARG A 582 12.77 -10.24 6.37
N THR A 583 12.43 -9.69 7.54
CA THR A 583 13.36 -8.93 8.37
C THR A 583 13.09 -9.18 9.84
N THR A 584 14.14 -9.11 10.66
CA THR A 584 14.08 -9.16 12.12
C THR A 584 14.05 -7.77 12.76
N LEU A 585 14.03 -6.68 11.98
CA LEU A 585 13.83 -5.33 12.50
C LEU A 585 12.56 -5.28 13.35
N LEU A 586 12.66 -4.65 14.53
CA LEU A 586 11.58 -4.60 15.53
C LEU A 586 10.95 -5.97 15.85
N GLY A 587 11.71 -7.07 15.78
CA GLY A 587 11.18 -8.43 16.02
C GLY A 587 10.22 -8.93 14.93
N GLY A 588 10.21 -8.27 13.76
CA GLY A 588 9.36 -8.59 12.62
C GLY A 588 8.00 -7.88 12.63
N TYR A 589 7.76 -6.93 13.52
CA TYR A 589 6.51 -6.18 13.63
C TYR A 589 6.57 -4.86 12.85
N PHE A 590 5.46 -4.49 12.19
CA PHE A 590 5.30 -3.21 11.49
C PHE A 590 6.40 -2.89 10.45
N ASN A 591 6.76 -3.88 9.62
CA ASN A 591 7.92 -3.79 8.72
C ASN A 591 7.69 -2.94 7.45
N HIS A 592 6.53 -2.32 7.29
CA HIS A 592 6.15 -1.63 6.06
C HIS A 592 7.15 -0.55 5.61
N THR A 593 7.90 0.07 6.53
CA THR A 593 8.87 1.16 6.21
C THR A 593 10.34 0.69 6.23
N HIS A 594 10.57 -0.61 6.29
CA HIS A 594 11.90 -1.18 6.55
C HIS A 594 12.57 -1.81 5.32
N TYR A 595 12.01 -1.62 4.11
CA TYR A 595 12.52 -2.20 2.86
C TYR A 595 13.96 -1.82 2.50
N TRP A 596 14.44 -0.66 2.95
CA TRP A 596 15.80 -0.18 2.72
C TRP A 596 16.60 0.05 4.02
N LYS A 597 16.05 -0.36 5.19
CA LYS A 597 16.76 -0.25 6.47
C LYS A 597 17.55 -1.52 6.75
N ARG A 598 18.82 -1.38 7.14
CA ARG A 598 19.67 -2.52 7.49
C ARG A 598 19.38 -3.01 8.91
N GLU A 599 19.56 -4.31 9.14
CA GLU A 599 19.49 -4.88 10.48
C GLU A 599 20.75 -4.57 11.28
N PRO A 600 20.64 -4.01 12.50
CA PRO A 600 21.79 -3.76 13.37
C PRO A 600 22.57 -5.05 13.65
N GLY A 601 23.90 -5.01 13.56
CA GLY A 601 24.78 -6.11 13.93
C GLY A 601 24.95 -7.24 12.90
N ARG A 602 24.25 -7.20 11.76
CA ARG A 602 24.51 -8.13 10.64
C ARG A 602 25.54 -7.52 9.68
N LYS A 603 26.71 -8.16 9.58
CA LYS A 603 27.83 -7.77 8.68
C LYS A 603 27.57 -8.07 7.20
N ALA A 604 26.58 -8.90 6.89
CA ALA A 604 26.15 -9.20 5.52
C ALA A 604 24.86 -8.46 5.20
N GLU A 605 24.75 -7.92 3.98
CA GLU A 605 23.52 -7.33 3.46
C GLU A 605 22.35 -8.30 3.67
N THR A 606 21.35 -7.86 4.42
CA THR A 606 20.16 -8.64 4.71
C THR A 606 19.42 -8.99 3.41
N GLU A 607 18.61 -10.06 3.45
CA GLU A 607 17.88 -10.58 2.28
C GLU A 607 17.13 -9.47 1.52
N HIS A 608 16.41 -8.59 2.22
CA HIS A 608 15.66 -7.49 1.61
C HIS A 608 16.53 -6.42 0.95
N ILE A 609 17.74 -6.16 1.48
CA ILE A 609 18.68 -5.20 0.91
C ILE A 609 19.29 -5.77 -0.37
N ARG A 610 19.68 -7.06 -0.35
CA ARG A 610 20.18 -7.77 -1.53
C ARG A 610 19.13 -7.86 -2.63
N ALA A 611 17.88 -8.16 -2.27
CA ALA A 611 16.76 -8.20 -3.19
C ALA A 611 16.49 -6.81 -3.82
N LEU A 612 16.50 -5.74 -3.03
CA LEU A 612 16.35 -4.38 -3.53
C LEU A 612 17.51 -4.00 -4.47
N ALA A 613 18.75 -4.31 -4.10
CA ALA A 613 19.92 -4.03 -4.93
C ALA A 613 19.89 -4.81 -6.25
N LEU A 614 19.47 -6.07 -6.24
CA LEU A 614 19.28 -6.88 -7.46
C LEU A 614 18.20 -6.27 -8.36
N ALA A 615 17.05 -5.87 -7.79
CA ALA A 615 15.95 -5.27 -8.54
C ALA A 615 16.34 -3.92 -9.20
N VAL A 616 17.16 -3.10 -8.52
CA VAL A 616 17.55 -1.76 -9.01
C VAL A 616 18.74 -1.81 -9.97
N LEU A 617 19.79 -2.56 -9.63
CA LEU A 617 21.03 -2.58 -10.41
C LEU A 617 20.97 -3.60 -11.56
N GLY A 618 20.20 -4.68 -11.39
CA GLY A 618 20.26 -5.88 -12.21
C GLY A 618 21.42 -6.80 -11.82
N GLU A 619 21.32 -8.07 -12.23
CA GLU A 619 22.29 -9.12 -11.88
C GLU A 619 23.75 -8.77 -12.23
N PRO A 620 24.09 -8.29 -13.46
CA PRO A 620 25.49 -8.07 -13.83
C PRO A 620 26.18 -6.98 -13.00
N ALA A 621 25.45 -5.91 -12.71
CA ALA A 621 25.96 -4.80 -11.91
C ALA A 621 26.08 -5.20 -10.44
N PHE A 622 25.07 -5.87 -9.89
CA PHE A 622 25.07 -6.32 -8.50
C PHE A 622 26.22 -7.31 -8.20
N ARG A 623 26.45 -8.31 -9.08
CA ARG A 623 27.54 -9.29 -8.91
C ARG A 623 28.90 -8.61 -8.68
N ARG A 624 29.20 -7.56 -9.46
CA ARG A 624 30.47 -6.84 -9.36
C ARG A 624 30.55 -5.94 -8.14
N VAL A 625 29.43 -5.35 -7.71
CA VAL A 625 29.36 -4.59 -6.46
C VAL A 625 29.72 -5.48 -5.28
N ILE A 626 29.15 -6.69 -5.21
CA ILE A 626 29.49 -7.65 -4.17
C ILE A 626 30.96 -8.08 -4.23
N ALA A 627 31.48 -8.38 -5.43
CA ALA A 627 32.89 -8.73 -5.60
C ALA A 627 33.85 -7.61 -5.14
N ALA A 628 33.52 -6.35 -5.46
CA ALA A 628 34.30 -5.19 -5.04
C ALA A 628 34.25 -4.94 -3.53
N ARG A 629 33.09 -5.18 -2.90
CA ARG A 629 32.93 -5.10 -1.44
C ARG A 629 33.76 -6.17 -0.73
N ALA A 630 33.74 -7.41 -1.26
CA ALA A 630 34.49 -8.53 -0.69
C ALA A 630 36.02 -8.31 -0.77
N SER A 631 36.53 -7.79 -1.89
CA SER A 631 37.97 -7.54 -2.04
C SER A 631 38.47 -6.44 -1.10
N GLN A 632 37.74 -5.33 -0.95
CA GLN A 632 38.14 -4.24 -0.05
C GLN A 632 38.04 -4.61 1.43
N ALA A 633 37.06 -5.45 1.82
CA ALA A 633 36.97 -5.96 3.19
C ALA A 633 38.14 -6.90 3.54
N GLY A 634 38.64 -7.68 2.58
CA GLY A 634 39.83 -8.54 2.76
C GLY A 634 41.12 -7.75 2.93
N VAL A 635 41.30 -6.65 2.20
CA VAL A 635 42.49 -5.77 2.30
C VAL A 635 42.59 -5.12 3.68
N GLN A 636 41.48 -4.62 4.25
CA GLN A 636 41.48 -4.02 5.60
C GLN A 636 41.71 -5.02 6.74
N GLN A 637 41.41 -6.31 6.55
CA GLN A 637 41.75 -7.34 7.53
C GLN A 637 43.22 -7.76 7.45
N GLY A 638 43.85 -7.60 6.29
CA GLY A 638 45.29 -7.83 6.09
C GLY A 638 46.16 -6.71 6.69
N GLU A 639 45.70 -5.46 6.68
CA GLU A 639 46.44 -4.32 7.26
C GLU A 639 46.28 -4.18 8.78
N LYS A 640 45.36 -4.94 9.40
CA LYS A 640 45.16 -4.98 10.86
C LYS A 640 45.79 -6.20 11.54
N LYS A 641 46.48 -7.05 10.77
CA LYS A 641 47.34 -8.14 11.27
C LYS A 641 48.78 -7.74 11.05
#